data_AF-A0A167P7D4-F1
#
_entry.id   AF-A0A167P7D4-F1
#
_cell.length_a   1.000
_cell.length_b   1.000
_cell.length_c   1.000
_cell.angle_alpha   90.00
_cell.angle_beta   90.00
_cell.angle_gamma   90.00
#
_symmetry.space_group_name_H-M   'P 1'
#
loop_
_entity.id
_entity.type
_entity.pdbx_description
1 polymer ?
#
loop_
_entity_poly.entity_id
_entity_poly.type
_entity_poly.pdbx_seq_one_letter_code
_entity_poly.pdbx_strand_id
1 'polypeptide(L)'
;MPSPNYSVPYSKLKLYDMFAHKPVNSQPAVPHPPSPQPPIQTTFSPESDFLNAPLLPTVSFNENLMAKLEQMLLELDRLIRQCPMPSCALLPPNHDICLLMRQIPLVISQSTNLLQTMQTFVEKVVYMLYKSQTPFALEAYTGFLQSLFELSVHVGKEALSWIVYADDERKYNAPVIAMLLRHEMLPLEIYDGQTAKLIQNKADGVIDFAADLVRLCLLSPSPVTFLEDHALTLAALNVLVKEEEATASVIALMTDLGNLVEAPYLDLKKTNDSGGGYIGSSGQGCLELRLLLAEWMRLCQHPMVTDQLCSQLATKSASFRRRALQLIDSYAKLVAYMVRLETGEDDKKAKVTLVSHALSVVTLVLAQHHEKRQVNFNQKPFLRILSSLFCELNKLKNKSIESSIILAYSDTLYMLQPLNFPGFAFSWLQLLSHRTFVPQLLVANHTQGWALCQKLVLVLLRFLRPLLETRVLQRATRAFYRGTLRFLVVLLHDFPEFLSDNYMVFSQCIPHGCIQLRNLVLSAFPRVMHLPDPFTPDLCLSSLPESRQEPLVVMSYSEILMNNGRLDESVDRYVCKKEGLAVFGKNILETLKTSEGYDLNLLTAFVLYLGSQTALEECSIAENPSVRAYKYLLSRMSPQGTYYLLNSLVDHLRYPNSHTYFFSTALLYLFEEQPEMIKEQITRVLLERLIVNRPHPWGLLATFIELIKKPTFWEYDFVRCSPDIERLFDNVSRSIKRTAV
;
A
#
# COMPACT_ATOMS: atom_id res chain seq x y z
N MET A 1 -11.03 35.64 28.07
CA MET A 1 -9.59 35.90 28.31
C MET A 1 -8.99 36.47 27.04
N PRO A 2 -7.95 37.32 27.13
CA PRO A 2 -7.55 38.20 26.02
C PRO A 2 -6.87 37.47 24.86
N SER A 3 -7.02 38.06 23.68
CA SER A 3 -6.39 37.64 22.42
C SER A 3 -4.86 37.79 22.50
N PRO A 4 -4.06 36.79 22.11
CA PRO A 4 -2.63 36.98 21.94
C PRO A 4 -2.35 37.73 20.62
N ASN A 5 -2.00 39.02 20.74
CA ASN A 5 -1.38 39.75 19.63
C ASN A 5 -0.03 39.12 19.30
N TYR A 6 0.10 38.55 18.09
CA TYR A 6 1.39 38.24 17.47
C TYR A 6 1.57 39.10 16.22
N SER A 7 2.00 40.33 16.44
CA SER A 7 2.54 41.20 15.38
C SER A 7 3.99 40.84 15.10
N VAL A 8 4.26 40.25 13.93
CA VAL A 8 5.62 40.15 13.37
C VAL A 8 5.58 40.72 11.95
N PRO A 9 6.40 41.73 11.60
CA PRO A 9 6.34 42.36 10.29
C PRO A 9 7.11 41.54 9.26
N TYR A 10 6.37 40.90 8.34
CA TYR A 10 6.91 40.36 7.09
C TYR A 10 6.37 41.17 5.91
N SER A 11 7.22 41.41 4.91
CA SER A 11 6.87 42.09 3.67
C SER A 11 5.91 41.23 2.84
N LYS A 12 4.61 41.46 3.05
CA LYS A 12 3.51 40.82 2.34
C LYS A 12 3.56 41.21 0.85
N LEU A 13 3.36 40.25 -0.05
CA LEU A 13 3.27 40.51 -1.50
C LEU A 13 2.27 41.65 -1.81
N LYS A 14 2.71 42.66 -2.57
CA LYS A 14 1.98 43.88 -2.95
C LYS A 14 1.20 43.75 -4.26
N LEU A 15 0.76 42.54 -4.61
CA LEU A 15 -0.08 42.25 -5.78
C LEU A 15 -1.26 43.22 -5.91
N TYR A 16 -1.92 43.56 -4.79
CA TYR A 16 -3.03 44.52 -4.72
C TYR A 16 -2.66 45.92 -5.24
N ASP A 17 -1.53 46.47 -4.81
CA ASP A 17 -1.07 47.82 -5.20
C ASP A 17 -0.81 47.89 -6.72
N MET A 18 -0.26 46.81 -7.30
CA MET A 18 0.02 46.72 -8.73
C MET A 18 -1.23 46.71 -9.61
N PHE A 19 -2.34 46.12 -9.15
CA PHE A 19 -3.62 46.17 -9.87
C PHE A 19 -4.37 47.50 -9.66
N ALA A 20 -4.02 48.29 -8.64
CA ALA A 20 -4.63 49.61 -8.41
C ALA A 20 -4.03 50.73 -9.30
N HIS A 21 -2.78 50.60 -9.73
CA HIS A 21 -2.11 51.62 -10.55
C HIS A 21 -2.35 51.43 -12.05
N LYS A 22 -3.15 52.32 -12.66
CA LYS A 22 -3.09 52.55 -14.12
C LYS A 22 -1.73 53.18 -14.48
N PRO A 23 -1.11 52.84 -15.63
CA PRO A 23 0.08 53.54 -16.09
C PRO A 23 -0.25 55.01 -16.37
N VAL A 24 0.39 55.92 -15.65
CA VAL A 24 0.29 57.36 -15.89
C VAL A 24 1.08 57.68 -17.15
N ASN A 25 0.36 57.99 -18.23
CA ASN A 25 0.97 58.44 -19.47
C ASN A 25 1.21 59.95 -19.39
N SER A 26 2.41 60.37 -19.01
CA SER A 26 2.79 61.79 -18.90
C SER A 26 4.07 62.09 -19.68
N GLN A 27 3.91 62.64 -20.89
CA GLN A 27 4.94 63.46 -21.51
C GLN A 27 5.09 64.78 -20.73
N PRO A 28 6.31 65.27 -20.56
CA PRO A 28 6.59 66.70 -20.66
C PRO A 28 7.36 67.02 -21.94
N ALA A 29 7.20 68.26 -22.43
CA ALA A 29 7.80 68.72 -23.68
C ALA A 29 9.31 69.06 -23.57
N VAL A 30 9.92 69.19 -24.74
CA VAL A 30 11.35 69.45 -25.04
C VAL A 30 11.81 70.83 -24.52
N PRO A 31 13.09 70.99 -24.13
CA PRO A 31 13.98 71.86 -24.92
C PRO A 31 15.27 71.17 -25.41
N HIS A 32 15.86 71.78 -26.44
CA HIS A 32 17.00 71.29 -27.24
C HIS A 32 18.40 71.62 -26.61
N PRO A 33 19.55 71.19 -27.21
CA PRO A 33 20.74 70.75 -26.48
C PRO A 33 21.82 71.84 -26.26
N PRO A 34 22.98 71.46 -25.72
CA PRO A 34 24.17 71.50 -26.60
C PRO A 34 25.11 70.28 -26.51
N SER A 35 25.79 70.01 -27.63
CA SER A 35 27.08 69.28 -27.74
C SER A 35 28.26 70.28 -27.54
N PRO A 36 29.56 69.88 -27.45
CA PRO A 36 30.19 68.59 -27.82
C PRO A 36 31.23 68.00 -26.82
N GLN A 37 31.81 66.85 -27.20
CA GLN A 37 33.02 66.20 -26.66
C GLN A 37 34.34 66.89 -27.12
N PRO A 38 35.58 66.40 -26.84
CA PRO A 38 36.10 65.45 -25.83
C PRO A 38 37.10 66.22 -24.88
N PRO A 39 38.44 65.99 -24.72
CA PRO A 39 39.30 64.78 -24.77
C PRO A 39 40.40 64.60 -23.66
N ILE A 40 40.54 63.36 -23.15
CA ILE A 40 41.80 62.57 -23.03
C ILE A 40 42.89 62.91 -21.96
N GLN A 41 43.49 61.82 -21.42
CA GLN A 41 44.88 61.59 -20.94
C GLN A 41 45.29 61.60 -19.43
N THR A 42 45.89 60.46 -19.02
CA THR A 42 47.09 60.26 -18.15
C THR A 42 46.99 60.63 -16.64
N THR A 43 47.63 59.95 -15.67
CA THR A 43 48.54 58.78 -15.64
C THR A 43 48.80 58.28 -14.20
N PHE A 44 49.45 57.12 -14.07
CA PHE A 44 50.30 56.66 -12.94
C PHE A 44 49.66 56.30 -11.58
N SER A 45 49.64 54.98 -11.33
CA SER A 45 50.04 54.32 -10.06
C SER A 45 51.57 54.48 -9.84
N PRO A 46 52.18 54.20 -8.64
CA PRO A 46 51.80 53.12 -7.71
C PRO A 46 52.00 53.38 -6.19
N GLU A 47 51.92 52.26 -5.44
CA GLU A 47 52.39 51.99 -4.07
C GLU A 47 51.41 52.15 -2.89
N SER A 48 51.76 51.42 -1.83
CA SER A 48 50.93 50.88 -0.74
C SER A 48 50.94 51.77 0.51
N ASP A 49 49.86 51.77 1.32
CA ASP A 49 49.81 50.87 2.50
C ASP A 49 48.56 51.06 3.43
N PHE A 50 48.31 50.00 4.20
CA PHE A 50 47.55 49.87 5.47
C PHE A 50 46.28 50.69 5.80
N LEU A 51 45.21 49.93 6.08
CA LEU A 51 44.23 50.09 7.18
C LEU A 51 43.62 51.49 7.44
N ASN A 52 42.46 51.76 6.83
CA ASN A 52 41.24 52.21 7.53
C ASN A 52 40.00 52.20 6.59
N ALA A 53 38.80 52.08 7.15
CA ALA A 53 37.54 51.92 6.41
C ALA A 53 37.07 53.20 5.68
N PRO A 54 36.18 53.08 4.68
CA PRO A 54 34.76 53.31 5.03
C PRO A 54 33.75 52.33 4.39
N LEU A 55 32.61 52.15 5.06
CA LEU A 55 31.42 51.47 4.54
C LEU A 55 30.78 52.29 3.40
N LEU A 56 30.61 51.70 2.21
CA LEU A 56 29.88 52.24 1.06
C LEU A 56 29.13 51.10 0.32
N PRO A 57 28.08 51.40 -0.49
CA PRO A 57 26.73 51.03 -0.08
C PRO A 57 26.17 49.77 -0.75
N THR A 58 25.67 48.83 0.06
CA THR A 58 24.95 47.62 -0.39
C THR A 58 23.62 47.88 -1.10
N VAL A 59 23.09 49.11 -1.04
CA VAL A 59 21.79 49.48 -1.64
C VAL A 59 21.87 49.60 -3.17
N SER A 60 22.95 50.19 -3.71
CA SER A 60 23.12 50.50 -5.15
C SER A 60 23.14 49.27 -6.06
N PHE A 61 23.63 48.13 -5.56
CA PHE A 61 23.74 46.91 -6.36
C PHE A 61 22.37 46.26 -6.65
N ASN A 62 21.45 46.30 -5.67
CA ASN A 62 20.15 45.64 -5.80
C ASN A 62 19.19 46.38 -6.75
N GLU A 63 19.22 47.72 -6.78
CA GLU A 63 18.37 48.50 -7.70
C GLU A 63 18.75 48.26 -9.17
N ASN A 64 20.05 48.25 -9.48
CA ASN A 64 20.57 47.91 -10.81
C ASN A 64 20.23 46.47 -11.23
N LEU A 65 20.23 45.52 -10.27
CA LEU A 65 19.84 44.13 -10.54
C LEU A 65 18.34 44.01 -10.84
N MET A 66 17.48 44.70 -10.09
CA MET A 66 16.03 44.71 -10.34
C MET A 66 15.68 45.34 -11.69
N ALA A 67 16.28 46.47 -12.04
CA ALA A 67 16.10 47.09 -13.36
C ALA A 67 16.48 46.14 -14.51
N LYS A 68 17.57 45.37 -14.36
CA LYS A 68 17.98 44.33 -15.31
C LYS A 68 16.98 43.18 -15.40
N LEU A 69 16.46 42.69 -14.27
CA LEU A 69 15.44 41.64 -14.24
C LEU A 69 14.14 42.10 -14.94
N GLU A 70 13.74 43.35 -14.74
CA GLU A 70 12.58 43.94 -15.41
C GLU A 70 12.76 44.05 -16.93
N GLN A 71 13.95 44.45 -17.39
CA GLN A 71 14.28 44.45 -18.81
C GLN A 71 14.22 43.04 -19.42
N MET A 72 14.69 42.01 -18.69
CA MET A 72 14.60 40.61 -19.13
C MET A 72 13.15 40.11 -19.17
N LEU A 73 12.28 40.55 -18.25
CA LEU A 73 10.85 40.20 -18.27
C LEU A 73 10.09 40.89 -19.41
N LEU A 74 10.43 42.14 -19.74
CA LEU A 74 9.87 42.85 -20.90
C LEU A 74 10.28 42.18 -22.22
N GLU A 75 11.53 41.72 -22.32
CA GLU A 75 12.00 40.98 -23.50
C GLU A 75 11.35 39.59 -23.59
N LEU A 76 11.13 38.92 -22.46
CA LEU A 76 10.37 37.67 -22.40
C LEU A 76 8.92 37.86 -22.88
N ASP A 77 8.23 38.91 -22.44
CA ASP A 77 6.87 39.26 -22.93
C ASP A 77 6.86 39.57 -24.43
N ARG A 78 7.86 40.30 -24.93
CA ARG A 78 8.03 40.60 -26.35
C ARG A 78 8.14 39.33 -27.17
N LEU A 79 8.96 38.37 -26.74
CA LEU A 79 9.16 37.08 -27.41
C LEU A 79 7.92 36.17 -27.32
N ILE A 80 7.25 36.12 -26.16
CA ILE A 80 6.01 35.35 -25.98
C ILE A 80 4.90 35.86 -26.93
N ARG A 81 4.75 37.18 -27.09
CA ARG A 81 3.75 37.77 -28.01
C ARG A 81 4.07 37.58 -29.49
N GLN A 82 5.34 37.40 -29.84
CA GLN A 82 5.79 37.23 -31.23
C GLN A 82 5.93 35.75 -31.64
N CYS A 83 5.78 34.81 -30.70
CA CYS A 83 5.91 33.38 -31.00
C CYS A 83 4.65 32.85 -31.72
N PRO A 84 4.78 32.21 -32.91
CA PRO A 84 3.65 31.64 -33.64
C PRO A 84 3.28 30.21 -33.16
N MET A 85 3.95 29.67 -32.14
CA MET A 85 3.78 28.28 -31.71
C MET A 85 2.55 28.10 -30.80
N PRO A 86 1.83 26.97 -30.89
CA PRO A 86 0.60 26.76 -30.12
C PRO A 86 0.82 26.27 -28.68
N SER A 87 2.01 25.76 -28.34
CA SER A 87 2.35 25.26 -26.99
C SER A 87 3.86 25.35 -26.74
N CYS A 88 4.25 25.51 -25.47
CA CYS A 88 5.63 25.55 -25.02
C CYS A 88 6.36 24.21 -25.18
N ALA A 89 5.64 23.09 -25.19
CA ALA A 89 6.21 21.75 -25.40
C ALA A 89 6.85 21.56 -26.81
N LEU A 90 6.53 22.44 -27.76
CA LEU A 90 7.07 22.43 -29.13
C LEU A 90 8.27 23.38 -29.32
N LEU A 91 8.71 24.08 -28.27
CA LEU A 91 9.85 24.98 -28.34
C LEU A 91 11.17 24.18 -28.28
N PRO A 92 12.15 24.45 -29.16
CA PRO A 92 13.45 23.82 -29.06
C PRO A 92 14.19 24.27 -27.77
N PRO A 93 15.09 23.45 -27.21
CA PRO A 93 15.78 23.76 -25.95
C PRO A 93 16.69 25.00 -26.01
N ASN A 94 17.04 25.44 -27.23
CA ASN A 94 17.85 26.62 -27.51
C ASN A 94 17.01 27.87 -27.86
N HIS A 95 15.68 27.82 -27.76
CA HIS A 95 14.80 28.96 -28.05
C HIS A 95 15.01 30.09 -27.05
N ASP A 96 14.96 31.36 -27.48
CA ASP A 96 15.27 32.52 -26.63
C ASP A 96 14.40 32.61 -25.37
N ILE A 97 13.11 32.25 -25.49
CA ILE A 97 12.19 32.11 -24.34
C ILE A 97 12.76 31.12 -23.29
N CYS A 98 13.19 29.94 -23.72
CA CYS A 98 13.77 28.90 -22.86
C CYS A 98 15.10 29.36 -22.24
N LEU A 99 15.91 30.12 -22.99
CA LEU A 99 17.17 30.68 -22.50
C LEU A 99 16.93 31.75 -21.43
N LEU A 100 16.01 32.70 -21.66
CA LEU A 100 15.63 33.72 -20.68
C LEU A 100 15.03 33.09 -19.41
N MET A 101 14.12 32.12 -19.54
CA MET A 101 13.53 31.42 -18.40
C MET A 101 14.57 30.68 -17.54
N ARG A 102 15.71 30.27 -18.12
CA ARG A 102 16.84 29.67 -17.39
C ARG A 102 17.82 30.71 -16.85
N GLN A 103 18.01 31.83 -17.55
CA GLN A 103 18.93 32.89 -17.17
C GLN A 103 18.39 33.76 -16.02
N ILE A 104 17.09 34.07 -16.01
CA ILE A 104 16.48 34.93 -14.99
C ILE A 104 16.67 34.36 -13.56
N PRO A 105 16.41 33.07 -13.27
CA PRO A 105 16.70 32.48 -11.96
C PRO A 105 18.17 32.61 -11.53
N LEU A 106 19.13 32.52 -12.47
CA LEU A 106 20.57 32.68 -12.20
C LEU A 106 20.97 34.14 -11.89
N VAL A 107 20.22 35.12 -12.41
CA VAL A 107 20.41 36.54 -12.06
C VAL A 107 19.77 36.83 -10.71
N ILE A 108 18.60 36.25 -10.40
CA ILE A 108 17.95 36.37 -9.08
C ILE A 108 18.86 35.80 -7.97
N SER A 109 19.55 34.67 -8.20
CA SER A 109 20.50 34.09 -7.23
C SER A 109 21.75 34.92 -6.95
N GLN A 110 22.03 35.97 -7.74
CA GLN A 110 23.14 36.91 -7.52
C GLN A 110 22.74 38.09 -6.61
N SER A 111 21.47 38.21 -6.22
CA SER A 111 20.98 39.29 -5.35
C SER A 111 21.45 39.13 -3.90
N THR A 112 21.70 40.25 -3.23
CA THR A 112 22.05 40.24 -1.79
C THR A 112 20.83 40.01 -0.88
N ASN A 113 19.61 40.17 -1.41
CA ASN A 113 18.36 39.91 -0.70
C ASN A 113 17.40 39.04 -1.55
N LEU A 114 17.78 37.77 -1.70
CA LEU A 114 17.12 36.77 -2.55
C LEU A 114 15.60 36.70 -2.37
N LEU A 115 15.11 36.72 -1.12
CA LEU A 115 13.69 36.55 -0.83
C LEU A 115 12.88 37.75 -1.34
N GLN A 116 13.33 38.97 -1.06
CA GLN A 116 12.64 40.19 -1.49
C GLN A 116 12.70 40.38 -3.01
N THR A 117 13.87 40.13 -3.63
CA THR A 117 14.03 40.15 -5.09
C THR A 117 13.10 39.13 -5.77
N MET A 118 13.02 37.91 -5.23
CA MET A 118 12.13 36.86 -5.75
C MET A 118 10.65 37.23 -5.58
N GLN A 119 10.23 37.75 -4.41
CA GLN A 119 8.86 38.21 -4.16
C GLN A 119 8.46 39.27 -5.20
N THR A 120 9.19 40.38 -5.31
CA THR A 120 8.89 41.49 -6.24
C THR A 120 8.91 41.04 -7.70
N PHE A 121 9.77 40.08 -8.07
CA PHE A 121 9.78 39.55 -9.44
C PHE A 121 8.58 38.63 -9.73
N VAL A 122 8.22 37.74 -8.80
CA VAL A 122 7.03 36.87 -8.92
C VAL A 122 5.74 37.71 -9.02
N GLU A 123 5.62 38.82 -8.28
CA GLU A 123 4.48 39.75 -8.43
C GLU A 123 4.33 40.23 -9.88
N LYS A 124 5.44 40.60 -10.52
CA LYS A 124 5.46 41.07 -11.91
C LYS A 124 5.11 39.96 -12.89
N VAL A 125 5.57 38.72 -12.68
CA VAL A 125 5.19 37.57 -13.53
C VAL A 125 3.70 37.22 -13.36
N VAL A 126 3.16 37.22 -12.14
CA VAL A 126 1.72 37.00 -11.88
C VAL A 126 0.87 38.10 -12.54
N TYR A 127 1.31 39.36 -12.49
CA TYR A 127 0.64 40.47 -13.18
C TYR A 127 0.61 40.28 -14.70
N MET A 128 1.70 39.79 -15.30
CA MET A 128 1.75 39.48 -16.74
C MET A 128 0.87 38.27 -17.12
N LEU A 129 0.80 37.24 -16.26
CA LEU A 129 -0.13 36.12 -16.42
C LEU A 129 -1.59 36.61 -16.45
N TYR A 130 -2.01 37.42 -15.48
CA TYR A 130 -3.38 37.94 -15.41
C TYR A 130 -3.74 38.96 -16.51
N LYS A 131 -2.74 39.57 -17.17
CA LYS A 131 -2.95 40.40 -18.37
C LYS A 131 -2.98 39.61 -19.68
N SER A 132 -2.59 38.34 -19.67
CA SER A 132 -2.49 37.53 -20.87
C SER A 132 -3.84 36.95 -21.29
N GLN A 133 -4.11 36.94 -22.60
CA GLN A 133 -5.35 36.42 -23.19
C GLN A 133 -5.12 35.23 -24.14
N THR A 134 -3.88 34.96 -24.55
CA THR A 134 -3.55 33.86 -25.47
C THR A 134 -3.18 32.59 -24.69
N PRO A 135 -3.63 31.38 -25.12
CA PRO A 135 -3.28 30.13 -24.44
C PRO A 135 -1.78 29.90 -24.29
N PHE A 136 -0.99 30.23 -25.33
CA PHE A 136 0.46 30.12 -25.30
C PHE A 136 1.12 31.02 -24.24
N ALA A 137 0.65 32.25 -24.07
CA ALA A 137 1.19 33.14 -23.03
C ALA A 137 0.82 32.65 -21.62
N LEU A 138 -0.41 32.16 -21.44
CA LEU A 138 -0.84 31.55 -20.18
C LEU A 138 0.03 30.32 -19.83
N GLU A 139 0.30 29.44 -20.80
CA GLU A 139 1.18 28.27 -20.64
C GLU A 139 2.62 28.70 -20.31
N ALA A 140 3.19 29.65 -21.06
CA ALA A 140 4.57 30.13 -20.88
C ALA A 140 4.78 30.77 -19.50
N TYR A 141 3.89 31.67 -19.07
CA TYR A 141 3.99 32.32 -17.77
C TYR A 141 3.71 31.34 -16.61
N THR A 142 2.81 30.37 -16.79
CA THR A 142 2.53 29.33 -15.78
C THR A 142 3.75 28.41 -15.60
N GLY A 143 4.33 27.90 -16.70
CA GLY A 143 5.54 27.10 -16.66
C GLY A 143 6.75 27.87 -16.08
N PHE A 144 6.84 29.18 -16.32
CA PHE A 144 7.88 29.99 -15.70
C PHE A 144 7.70 30.18 -14.19
N LEU A 145 6.46 30.43 -13.73
CA LEU A 145 6.15 30.46 -12.30
C LEU A 145 6.47 29.13 -11.62
N GLN A 146 6.21 27.99 -12.26
CA GLN A 146 6.59 26.67 -11.76
C GLN A 146 8.11 26.58 -11.49
N SER A 147 8.95 26.97 -12.45
CA SER A 147 10.41 27.01 -12.26
C SER A 147 10.87 27.99 -11.16
N LEU A 148 10.19 29.13 -10.98
CA LEU A 148 10.49 30.08 -9.91
C LEU A 148 10.07 29.55 -8.53
N PHE A 149 8.97 28.77 -8.46
CA PHE A 149 8.48 28.19 -7.20
C PHE A 149 9.31 26.98 -6.74
N GLU A 150 9.91 26.24 -7.68
CA GLU A 150 10.94 25.22 -7.37
C GLU A 150 12.18 25.87 -6.72
N LEU A 151 12.60 27.06 -7.19
CA LEU A 151 13.71 27.81 -6.60
C LEU A 151 13.36 28.47 -5.26
N SER A 152 12.08 28.85 -5.04
CA SER A 152 11.63 29.41 -3.76
C SER A 152 10.20 28.98 -3.39
N VAL A 153 10.11 27.84 -2.71
CA VAL A 153 8.85 27.26 -2.22
C VAL A 153 8.08 28.21 -1.29
N HIS A 154 8.78 29.09 -0.56
CA HIS A 154 8.12 30.08 0.30
C HIS A 154 7.35 31.14 -0.51
N VAL A 155 7.96 31.68 -1.57
CA VAL A 155 7.31 32.71 -2.41
C VAL A 155 6.17 32.09 -3.21
N GLY A 156 6.35 30.86 -3.71
CA GLY A 156 5.26 30.12 -4.37
C GLY A 156 4.04 29.92 -3.47
N LYS A 157 4.24 29.52 -2.20
CA LYS A 157 3.15 29.40 -1.22
C LYS A 157 2.43 30.73 -0.95
N GLU A 158 3.16 31.84 -0.88
CA GLU A 158 2.56 33.15 -0.62
C GLU A 158 1.74 33.66 -1.82
N ALA A 159 2.28 33.52 -3.04
CA ALA A 159 1.59 33.89 -4.28
C ALA A 159 0.33 33.05 -4.52
N LEU A 160 0.40 31.73 -4.34
CA LEU A 160 -0.76 30.84 -4.45
C LEU A 160 -1.78 31.09 -3.34
N SER A 161 -1.34 31.46 -2.13
CA SER A 161 -2.24 31.85 -1.02
C SER A 161 -3.08 33.08 -1.37
N TRP A 162 -2.51 34.07 -2.06
CA TRP A 162 -3.28 35.22 -2.57
C TRP A 162 -4.37 34.77 -3.57
N ILE A 163 -4.01 33.93 -4.55
CA ILE A 163 -4.96 33.41 -5.56
C ILE A 163 -6.13 32.65 -4.92
N VAL A 164 -5.88 31.89 -3.85
CA VAL A 164 -6.91 31.11 -3.14
C VAL A 164 -7.75 31.99 -2.20
N TYR A 165 -7.12 32.83 -1.37
CA TYR A 165 -7.75 33.43 -0.17
C TYR A 165 -7.93 34.96 -0.20
N ALA A 166 -7.47 35.69 -1.23
CA ALA A 166 -7.66 37.14 -1.28
C ALA A 166 -9.11 37.55 -1.54
N ASP A 167 -9.63 38.52 -0.80
CA ASP A 167 -10.95 39.13 -1.05
C ASP A 167 -10.83 40.24 -2.13
N ASP A 168 -10.44 39.86 -3.34
CA ASP A 168 -10.32 40.73 -4.53
C ASP A 168 -10.92 40.03 -5.76
N GLU A 169 -11.90 40.66 -6.41
CA GLU A 169 -12.58 40.14 -7.60
C GLU A 169 -11.63 39.89 -8.78
N ARG A 170 -10.50 40.60 -8.86
CA ARG A 170 -9.54 40.49 -9.96
C ARG A 170 -8.86 39.12 -10.02
N LYS A 171 -8.95 38.31 -8.97
CA LYS A 171 -8.47 36.92 -8.98
C LYS A 171 -9.32 36.00 -9.86
N TYR A 172 -10.57 36.38 -10.16
CA TYR A 172 -11.54 35.60 -10.94
C TYR A 172 -11.24 35.67 -12.46
N ASN A 173 -10.25 34.90 -12.89
CA ASN A 173 -9.91 34.72 -14.31
C ASN A 173 -9.89 33.23 -14.64
N ALA A 174 -10.99 32.73 -15.23
CA ALA A 174 -11.19 31.29 -15.45
C ALA A 174 -10.10 30.64 -16.34
N PRO A 175 -9.64 31.25 -17.47
CA PRO A 175 -8.49 30.76 -18.23
C PRO A 175 -7.18 30.65 -17.43
N VAL A 176 -6.86 31.64 -16.58
CA VAL A 176 -5.65 31.62 -15.73
C VAL A 176 -5.71 30.49 -14.71
N ILE A 177 -6.84 30.36 -14.01
CA ILE A 177 -7.02 29.32 -12.98
C ILE A 177 -7.03 27.92 -13.61
N ALA A 178 -7.67 27.74 -14.77
CA ALA A 178 -7.64 26.47 -15.50
C ALA A 178 -6.20 26.08 -15.92
N MET A 179 -5.35 27.04 -16.31
CA MET A 179 -3.95 26.77 -16.64
C MET A 179 -3.12 26.41 -15.40
N LEU A 180 -3.32 27.11 -14.28
CA LEU A 180 -2.67 26.81 -13.00
C LEU A 180 -3.06 25.43 -12.45
N LEU A 181 -4.31 25.00 -12.67
CA LEU A 181 -4.76 23.64 -12.36
C LEU A 181 -4.13 22.59 -13.29
N ARG A 182 -3.99 22.89 -14.59
CA ARG A 182 -3.34 22.02 -15.57
C ARG A 182 -1.86 21.75 -15.28
N HIS A 183 -1.17 22.70 -14.63
CA HIS A 183 0.21 22.55 -14.16
C HIS A 183 0.31 22.04 -12.70
N GLU A 184 -0.79 21.57 -12.10
CA GLU A 184 -0.89 21.07 -10.71
C GLU A 184 -0.41 22.09 -9.64
N MET A 185 -0.36 23.39 -9.97
CA MET A 185 0.16 24.43 -9.09
C MET A 185 -0.83 24.85 -8.00
N LEU A 186 -2.13 24.75 -8.27
CA LEU A 186 -3.19 25.04 -7.30
C LEU A 186 -3.72 23.74 -6.67
N PRO A 187 -3.78 23.64 -5.33
CA PRO A 187 -4.39 22.50 -4.65
C PRO A 187 -5.92 22.52 -4.85
N LEU A 188 -6.40 21.77 -5.84
CA LEU A 188 -7.79 21.76 -6.30
C LEU A 188 -8.79 21.47 -5.16
N GLU A 189 -8.48 20.57 -4.22
CA GLU A 189 -9.33 20.30 -3.04
C GLU A 189 -9.61 21.55 -2.18
N ILE A 190 -8.60 22.42 -2.03
CA ILE A 190 -8.69 23.67 -1.25
C ILE A 190 -9.42 24.73 -2.09
N TYR A 191 -9.13 24.80 -3.39
CA TYR A 191 -9.72 25.77 -4.30
C TYR A 191 -11.23 25.53 -4.51
N ASP A 192 -11.64 24.28 -4.72
CA ASP A 192 -13.04 23.83 -4.76
C ASP A 192 -13.77 24.20 -3.46
N GLY A 193 -13.12 23.96 -2.30
CA GLY A 193 -13.66 24.32 -0.99
C GLY A 193 -13.85 25.83 -0.77
N GLN A 194 -12.90 26.67 -1.21
CA GLN A 194 -13.07 28.14 -1.11
C GLN A 194 -14.09 28.66 -2.12
N THR A 195 -14.08 28.16 -3.36
CA THR A 195 -15.01 28.58 -4.42
C THR A 195 -16.45 28.27 -4.02
N ALA A 196 -16.73 27.04 -3.55
CA ALA A 196 -18.05 26.67 -3.03
C ALA A 196 -18.52 27.56 -1.86
N LYS A 197 -17.61 27.94 -0.95
CA LYS A 197 -17.91 28.85 0.16
C LYS A 197 -18.23 30.27 -0.32
N LEU A 198 -17.50 30.77 -1.33
CA LEU A 198 -17.74 32.09 -1.92
C LEU A 198 -19.08 32.13 -2.69
N ILE A 199 -19.45 31.05 -3.38
CA ILE A 199 -20.77 30.87 -4.01
C ILE A 199 -21.87 30.90 -2.93
N GLN A 200 -21.72 30.14 -1.84
CA GLN A 200 -22.69 30.12 -0.73
C GLN A 200 -22.85 31.48 -0.04
N ASN A 201 -21.77 32.27 0.01
CA ASN A 201 -21.78 33.64 0.52
C ASN A 201 -22.33 34.67 -0.49
N LYS A 202 -22.72 34.25 -1.71
CA LYS A 202 -23.16 35.12 -2.82
C LYS A 202 -22.17 36.27 -3.11
N ALA A 203 -20.87 35.95 -3.11
CA ALA A 203 -19.85 36.94 -3.45
C ALA A 203 -19.92 37.34 -4.93
N ASP A 204 -19.79 38.64 -5.20
CA ASP A 204 -19.95 39.23 -6.53
C ASP A 204 -18.96 38.62 -7.54
N GLY A 205 -19.44 38.38 -8.77
CA GLY A 205 -18.69 37.79 -9.88
C GLY A 205 -18.33 36.29 -9.77
N VAL A 206 -18.43 35.67 -8.58
CA VAL A 206 -17.96 34.28 -8.35
C VAL A 206 -18.78 33.24 -9.09
N ILE A 207 -20.09 33.43 -9.18
CA ILE A 207 -21.03 32.41 -9.68
C ILE A 207 -20.77 32.14 -11.17
N ASP A 208 -20.69 33.18 -11.99
CA ASP A 208 -20.38 33.07 -13.42
C ASP A 208 -18.92 32.62 -13.65
N PHE A 209 -17.96 33.16 -12.87
CA PHE A 209 -16.57 32.72 -12.91
C PHE A 209 -16.43 31.20 -12.64
N ALA A 210 -17.15 30.67 -11.65
CA ALA A 210 -17.12 29.26 -11.33
C ALA A 210 -17.75 28.40 -12.44
N ALA A 211 -18.84 28.87 -13.06
CA ALA A 211 -19.44 28.19 -14.20
C ALA A 211 -18.48 28.11 -15.41
N ASP A 212 -17.82 29.23 -15.74
CA ASP A 212 -16.85 29.28 -16.83
C ASP A 212 -15.58 28.46 -16.54
N LEU A 213 -15.09 28.47 -15.30
CA LEU A 213 -13.95 27.65 -14.87
C LEU A 213 -14.25 26.16 -15.01
N VAL A 214 -15.40 25.71 -14.50
CA VAL A 214 -15.81 24.30 -14.58
C VAL A 214 -16.03 23.89 -16.05
N ARG A 215 -16.62 24.77 -16.89
CA ARG A 215 -16.76 24.52 -18.33
C ARG A 215 -15.39 24.37 -19.02
N LEU A 216 -14.43 25.25 -18.74
CA LEU A 216 -13.08 25.15 -19.30
C LEU A 216 -12.32 23.89 -18.85
N CYS A 217 -12.51 23.46 -17.59
CA CYS A 217 -11.82 22.30 -17.05
C CYS A 217 -12.45 20.95 -17.46
N LEU A 218 -13.79 20.89 -17.64
CA LEU A 218 -14.52 19.64 -17.90
C LEU A 218 -15.01 19.45 -19.35
N LEU A 219 -15.38 20.54 -20.03
CA LEU A 219 -16.07 20.50 -21.34
C LEU A 219 -15.18 20.99 -22.50
N SER A 220 -13.89 21.19 -22.25
CA SER A 220 -12.89 21.46 -23.28
C SER A 220 -12.48 20.18 -24.02
N PRO A 221 -11.97 20.26 -25.27
CA PRO A 221 -11.56 19.07 -26.05
C PRO A 221 -10.41 18.27 -25.43
N SER A 222 -9.72 18.83 -24.44
CA SER A 222 -8.75 18.16 -23.58
C SER A 222 -9.09 18.49 -22.11
N PRO A 223 -9.99 17.73 -21.45
CA PRO A 223 -10.41 18.03 -20.09
C PRO A 223 -9.22 17.97 -19.13
N VAL A 224 -9.13 18.96 -18.25
CA VAL A 224 -8.03 19.17 -17.30
C VAL A 224 -8.30 18.45 -15.97
N THR A 225 -9.59 18.34 -15.61
CA THR A 225 -10.05 17.73 -14.35
C THR A 225 -11.24 16.82 -14.64
N PHE A 226 -11.68 16.06 -13.64
CA PHE A 226 -12.90 15.27 -13.70
C PHE A 226 -14.06 15.97 -12.98
N LEU A 227 -15.29 15.56 -13.29
CA LEU A 227 -16.51 16.03 -12.60
C LEU A 227 -16.37 15.85 -11.08
N GLU A 228 -15.68 14.78 -10.69
CA GLU A 228 -15.44 14.37 -9.33
C GLU A 228 -14.59 15.37 -8.52
N ASP A 229 -13.77 16.18 -9.18
CA ASP A 229 -12.80 17.08 -8.54
C ASP A 229 -13.41 18.45 -8.15
N HIS A 230 -14.53 18.84 -8.78
CA HIS A 230 -15.27 20.09 -8.53
C HIS A 230 -16.55 19.87 -7.71
N ALA A 231 -16.58 18.80 -6.91
CA ALA A 231 -17.81 18.30 -6.28
C ALA A 231 -18.49 19.34 -5.36
N LEU A 232 -17.75 20.16 -4.60
CA LEU A 232 -18.37 21.18 -3.74
C LEU A 232 -18.88 22.37 -4.54
N THR A 233 -18.11 22.80 -5.53
CA THR A 233 -18.47 23.92 -6.42
C THR A 233 -19.75 23.57 -7.19
N LEU A 234 -19.81 22.38 -7.78
CA LEU A 234 -20.99 21.86 -8.47
C LEU A 234 -22.18 21.66 -7.53
N ALA A 235 -21.97 21.19 -6.30
CA ALA A 235 -23.04 21.09 -5.31
C ALA A 235 -23.60 22.47 -4.93
N ALA A 236 -22.75 23.49 -4.76
CA ALA A 236 -23.17 24.86 -4.46
C ALA A 236 -23.94 25.49 -5.63
N LEU A 237 -23.47 25.32 -6.87
CA LEU A 237 -24.17 25.76 -8.08
C LEU A 237 -25.54 25.05 -8.25
N ASN A 238 -25.62 23.75 -7.94
CA ASN A 238 -26.87 23.00 -8.00
C ASN A 238 -27.90 23.45 -6.95
N VAL A 239 -27.47 23.99 -5.80
CA VAL A 239 -28.38 24.61 -4.83
C VAL A 239 -29.01 25.88 -5.42
N LEU A 240 -28.22 26.77 -6.03
CA LEU A 240 -28.74 27.97 -6.69
C LEU A 240 -29.74 27.66 -7.80
N VAL A 241 -29.55 26.56 -8.55
CA VAL A 241 -30.51 26.11 -9.58
C VAL A 241 -31.81 25.63 -8.94
N LYS A 242 -31.76 24.94 -7.79
CA LYS A 242 -32.94 24.48 -7.06
C LYS A 242 -33.69 25.60 -6.33
N GLU A 243 -33.02 26.71 -6.03
CA GLU A 243 -33.59 27.90 -5.37
C GLU A 243 -34.06 28.98 -6.36
N GLU A 244 -34.00 28.72 -7.68
CA GLU A 244 -34.32 29.66 -8.78
C GLU A 244 -33.45 30.94 -8.82
N GLU A 245 -32.30 30.94 -8.14
CA GLU A 245 -31.36 32.06 -8.06
C GLU A 245 -30.13 31.92 -8.99
N ALA A 246 -30.06 30.87 -9.81
CA ALA A 246 -28.93 30.62 -10.71
C ALA A 246 -28.89 31.56 -11.92
N THR A 247 -27.68 31.96 -12.31
CA THR A 247 -27.45 32.71 -13.56
C THR A 247 -27.60 31.81 -14.80
N ALA A 248 -27.84 32.41 -15.97
CA ALA A 248 -28.02 31.68 -17.22
C ALA A 248 -26.79 30.83 -17.61
N SER A 249 -25.58 31.26 -17.22
CA SER A 249 -24.33 30.50 -17.43
C SER A 249 -24.33 29.17 -16.66
N VAL A 250 -24.78 29.19 -15.40
CA VAL A 250 -24.90 28.03 -14.50
C VAL A 250 -25.97 27.07 -14.99
N ILE A 251 -27.14 27.58 -15.39
CA ILE A 251 -28.23 26.74 -15.93
C ILE A 251 -27.77 26.03 -17.20
N ALA A 252 -27.07 26.73 -18.11
CA ALA A 252 -26.50 26.12 -19.30
C ALA A 252 -25.44 25.06 -18.96
N LEU A 253 -24.51 25.35 -18.04
CA LEU A 253 -23.50 24.39 -17.59
C LEU A 253 -24.12 23.12 -17.01
N MET A 254 -25.09 23.26 -16.09
CA MET A 254 -25.74 22.12 -15.45
C MET A 254 -26.52 21.26 -16.44
N THR A 255 -27.10 21.87 -17.48
CA THR A 255 -27.74 21.17 -18.60
C THR A 255 -26.72 20.38 -19.43
N ASP A 256 -25.58 20.99 -19.79
CA ASP A 256 -24.50 20.33 -20.55
C ASP A 256 -23.90 19.15 -19.77
N LEU A 257 -23.65 19.32 -18.48
CA LEU A 257 -23.15 18.26 -17.60
C LEU A 257 -24.16 17.13 -17.40
N GLY A 258 -25.45 17.46 -17.32
CA GLY A 258 -26.53 16.47 -17.30
C GLY A 258 -26.51 15.60 -18.56
N ASN A 259 -26.49 16.23 -19.73
CA ASN A 259 -26.41 15.55 -21.03
C ASN A 259 -25.14 14.68 -21.14
N LEU A 260 -23.98 15.17 -20.71
CA LEU A 260 -22.72 14.42 -20.71
C LEU A 260 -22.78 13.17 -19.82
N VAL A 261 -23.38 13.28 -18.63
CA VAL A 261 -23.51 12.14 -17.69
C VAL A 261 -24.60 11.16 -18.13
N GLU A 262 -25.65 11.60 -18.82
CA GLU A 262 -26.72 10.72 -19.31
C GLU A 262 -26.44 10.05 -20.66
N ALA A 263 -25.56 10.61 -21.51
CA ALA A 263 -25.25 10.06 -22.83
C ALA A 263 -24.91 8.55 -22.87
N PRO A 264 -24.17 7.96 -21.91
CA PRO A 264 -23.89 6.52 -21.89
C PRO A 264 -25.12 5.63 -21.58
N TYR A 265 -26.24 6.21 -21.15
CA TYR A 265 -27.42 5.51 -20.64
C TYR A 265 -28.68 5.73 -21.50
N LEU A 266 -28.55 6.34 -22.67
CA LEU A 266 -29.67 6.65 -23.58
C LEU A 266 -30.50 5.42 -23.98
N ASP A 267 -29.88 4.25 -24.11
CA ASP A 267 -30.59 3.02 -24.51
C ASP A 267 -31.42 2.39 -23.36
N LEU A 268 -31.10 2.69 -22.10
CA LEU A 268 -31.92 2.30 -20.93
C LEU A 268 -33.23 3.08 -20.82
N LYS A 269 -33.36 4.24 -21.50
CA LYS A 269 -34.61 4.99 -21.57
C LYS A 269 -35.57 4.42 -22.63
N LYS A 270 -35.06 3.83 -23.71
CA LYS A 270 -35.87 3.32 -24.85
C LYS A 270 -36.64 2.03 -24.55
N THR A 271 -36.29 1.28 -23.52
CA THR A 271 -36.93 -0.01 -23.19
C THR A 271 -38.27 0.11 -22.46
N ASN A 272 -38.71 1.32 -22.11
CA ASN A 272 -39.85 1.55 -21.22
C ASN A 272 -41.12 2.10 -21.90
N ASP A 273 -41.12 2.30 -23.22
CA ASP A 273 -42.27 2.86 -23.96
C ASP A 273 -43.44 1.86 -24.16
N SER A 274 -43.29 0.60 -23.72
CA SER A 274 -44.34 -0.44 -23.75
C SER A 274 -44.85 -0.86 -22.37
N GLY A 275 -45.18 0.14 -21.53
CA GLY A 275 -46.24 0.01 -20.51
C GLY A 275 -45.80 0.00 -19.05
N GLY A 276 -46.42 0.89 -18.25
CA GLY A 276 -46.33 0.89 -16.78
C GLY A 276 -45.22 1.79 -16.22
N GLY A 277 -45.49 3.10 -16.13
CA GLY A 277 -44.51 4.06 -15.61
C GLY A 277 -44.34 3.99 -14.09
N TYR A 278 -43.10 4.15 -13.61
CA TYR A 278 -42.73 4.79 -12.33
C TYR A 278 -41.22 5.18 -12.29
N ILE A 279 -40.66 5.70 -13.39
CA ILE A 279 -39.30 6.30 -13.43
C ILE A 279 -39.34 7.68 -14.12
N GLY A 280 -40.27 8.54 -13.69
CA GLY A 280 -40.50 9.84 -14.34
C GLY A 280 -40.83 11.03 -13.41
N SER A 281 -40.88 10.84 -12.09
CA SER A 281 -41.44 11.87 -11.18
C SER A 281 -40.85 11.91 -9.77
N SER A 282 -39.59 11.46 -9.59
CA SER A 282 -38.88 11.54 -8.30
C SER A 282 -37.40 11.98 -8.43
N GLY A 283 -37.19 13.08 -9.16
CA GLY A 283 -36.19 14.13 -8.85
C GLY A 283 -34.78 13.79 -8.34
N GLN A 284 -34.16 12.67 -8.72
CA GLN A 284 -32.72 12.41 -8.51
C GLN A 284 -32.08 11.95 -9.82
N GLY A 285 -31.50 12.89 -10.55
CA GLY A 285 -30.85 12.62 -11.83
C GLY A 285 -29.53 11.85 -11.68
N CYS A 286 -29.08 11.19 -12.75
CA CYS A 286 -27.80 10.45 -12.75
C CYS A 286 -26.60 11.34 -12.38
N LEU A 287 -26.66 12.64 -12.73
CA LEU A 287 -25.70 13.66 -12.32
C LEU A 287 -25.64 13.81 -10.78
N GLU A 288 -26.77 13.83 -10.08
CA GLU A 288 -26.82 14.00 -8.62
C GLU A 288 -26.26 12.76 -7.89
N LEU A 289 -26.60 11.56 -8.36
CA LEU A 289 -26.01 10.31 -7.83
C LEU A 289 -24.49 10.26 -8.06
N ARG A 290 -24.02 10.72 -9.23
CA ARG A 290 -22.58 10.79 -9.54
C ARG A 290 -21.86 11.84 -8.72
N LEU A 291 -22.47 13.01 -8.47
CA LEU A 291 -21.92 14.06 -7.59
C LEU A 291 -21.85 13.59 -6.12
N LEU A 292 -22.84 12.84 -5.64
CA LEU A 292 -22.78 12.22 -4.30
C LEU A 292 -21.64 11.20 -4.18
N LEU A 293 -21.38 10.41 -5.24
CA LEU A 293 -20.28 9.46 -5.28
C LEU A 293 -18.91 10.14 -5.43
N ALA A 294 -18.84 11.21 -6.21
CA ALA A 294 -17.69 12.10 -6.34
C ALA A 294 -17.26 12.70 -5.00
N GLU A 295 -18.22 13.35 -4.32
CA GLU A 295 -18.00 13.94 -3.01
C GLU A 295 -17.47 12.86 -2.05
N TRP A 296 -18.14 11.71 -2.00
CA TRP A 296 -17.72 10.54 -1.21
C TRP A 296 -16.28 10.07 -1.49
N MET A 297 -15.84 10.02 -2.76
CA MET A 297 -14.46 9.66 -3.11
C MET A 297 -13.45 10.70 -2.62
N ARG A 298 -13.70 11.99 -2.86
CA ARG A 298 -12.82 13.12 -2.48
C ARG A 298 -12.61 13.20 -0.96
N LEU A 299 -13.67 13.03 -0.18
CA LEU A 299 -13.63 13.03 1.29
C LEU A 299 -12.83 11.88 1.88
N CYS A 300 -12.68 10.80 1.13
CA CYS A 300 -11.83 9.68 1.50
C CYS A 300 -10.34 9.95 1.25
N GLN A 301 -9.95 11.03 0.56
CA GLN A 301 -8.58 11.24 0.08
C GLN A 301 -7.76 12.28 0.87
N HIS A 302 -8.37 13.14 1.69
CA HIS A 302 -7.67 14.26 2.35
C HIS A 302 -6.47 13.84 3.24
N PRO A 303 -5.20 14.23 2.92
CA PRO A 303 -4.01 13.59 3.52
C PRO A 303 -3.62 14.01 4.95
N MET A 304 -3.98 15.21 5.42
CA MET A 304 -3.67 15.66 6.79
C MET A 304 -4.86 16.36 7.45
N VAL A 305 -5.28 15.81 8.59
CA VAL A 305 -6.20 16.48 9.53
C VAL A 305 -5.34 17.08 10.64
N THR A 306 -5.17 18.40 10.64
CA THR A 306 -4.50 19.16 11.72
C THR A 306 -5.48 19.62 12.79
N ASP A 307 -5.05 19.63 14.05
CA ASP A 307 -5.93 19.70 15.23
C ASP A 307 -6.81 20.97 15.33
N GLN A 308 -6.37 22.11 14.78
CA GLN A 308 -7.18 23.34 14.82
C GLN A 308 -8.43 23.24 13.94
N LEU A 309 -8.33 22.71 12.72
CA LEU A 309 -9.48 22.44 11.85
C LEU A 309 -10.35 21.30 12.41
N CYS A 310 -9.72 20.36 13.11
CA CYS A 310 -10.40 19.30 13.86
C CYS A 310 -11.34 19.87 14.94
N SER A 311 -10.99 20.96 15.62
CA SER A 311 -11.84 21.56 16.67
C SER A 311 -13.18 22.12 16.15
N GLN A 312 -13.17 22.77 14.99
CA GLN A 312 -14.38 23.34 14.37
C GLN A 312 -15.16 22.31 13.55
N LEU A 313 -14.49 21.32 12.95
CA LEU A 313 -15.16 20.23 12.24
C LEU A 313 -15.60 19.09 13.16
N ALA A 314 -15.07 18.88 14.37
CA ALA A 314 -15.43 17.72 15.21
C ALA A 314 -16.93 17.60 15.49
N THR A 315 -17.63 18.73 15.67
CA THR A 315 -19.08 18.78 15.89
C THR A 315 -19.91 18.38 14.66
N LYS A 316 -19.37 18.50 13.44
CA LYS A 316 -20.01 18.06 12.18
C LYS A 316 -19.40 16.78 11.57
N SER A 317 -18.14 16.46 11.86
CA SER A 317 -17.39 15.31 11.31
C SER A 317 -17.91 13.98 11.86
N ALA A 318 -18.41 13.97 13.10
CA ALA A 318 -19.09 12.82 13.69
C ALA A 318 -20.44 12.50 13.00
N SER A 319 -21.15 13.49 12.44
CA SER A 319 -22.37 13.25 11.65
C SER A 319 -22.03 12.91 10.19
N PHE A 320 -20.94 13.46 9.67
CA PHE A 320 -20.56 13.32 8.27
C PHE A 320 -19.83 12.01 7.95
N ARG A 321 -18.86 11.59 8.78
CA ARG A 321 -18.30 10.23 8.71
C ARG A 321 -19.40 9.20 8.92
N ARG A 322 -20.37 9.49 9.80
CA ARG A 322 -21.59 8.68 9.99
C ARG A 322 -22.47 8.66 8.74
N ARG A 323 -22.63 9.76 8.00
CA ARG A 323 -23.36 9.82 6.73
C ARG A 323 -22.67 9.03 5.60
N ALA A 324 -21.35 9.13 5.44
CA ALA A 324 -20.61 8.33 4.46
C ALA A 324 -20.65 6.83 4.79
N LEU A 325 -20.52 6.46 6.07
CA LEU A 325 -20.74 5.07 6.53
C LEU A 325 -22.19 4.63 6.29
N GLN A 326 -23.18 5.48 6.56
CA GLN A 326 -24.60 5.22 6.29
C GLN A 326 -24.86 5.00 4.79
N LEU A 327 -24.21 5.70 3.87
CA LEU A 327 -24.38 5.46 2.43
C LEU A 327 -23.82 4.10 2.01
N ILE A 328 -22.62 3.73 2.47
CA ILE A 328 -22.04 2.41 2.20
C ILE A 328 -22.90 1.29 2.82
N ASP A 329 -23.37 1.48 4.05
CA ASP A 329 -24.23 0.53 4.75
C ASP A 329 -25.63 0.45 4.10
N SER A 330 -26.15 1.56 3.55
CA SER A 330 -27.40 1.57 2.78
C SER A 330 -27.26 0.86 1.44
N TYR A 331 -26.12 1.02 0.74
CA TYR A 331 -25.83 0.24 -0.47
C TYR A 331 -25.73 -1.26 -0.16
N ALA A 332 -24.99 -1.64 0.88
CA ALA A 332 -24.90 -3.04 1.32
C ALA A 332 -26.29 -3.64 1.68
N LYS A 333 -27.15 -2.85 2.34
CA LYS A 333 -28.55 -3.22 2.61
C LYS A 333 -29.38 -3.32 1.35
N LEU A 334 -29.24 -2.38 0.40
CA LEU A 334 -29.96 -2.41 -0.87
C LEU A 334 -29.66 -3.70 -1.63
N VAL A 335 -28.38 -4.08 -1.76
CA VAL A 335 -27.99 -5.36 -2.39
C VAL A 335 -28.59 -6.54 -1.63
N ALA A 336 -28.55 -6.55 -0.30
CA ALA A 336 -29.17 -7.62 0.49
C ALA A 336 -30.70 -7.67 0.35
N TYR A 337 -31.38 -6.53 0.19
CA TYR A 337 -32.81 -6.48 -0.10
C TYR A 337 -33.13 -6.97 -1.51
N MET A 338 -32.34 -6.62 -2.53
CA MET A 338 -32.50 -7.16 -3.88
C MET A 338 -32.35 -8.69 -3.89
N VAL A 339 -31.31 -9.22 -3.23
CA VAL A 339 -31.11 -10.68 -3.05
C VAL A 339 -32.25 -11.34 -2.26
N ARG A 340 -32.96 -10.59 -1.39
CA ARG A 340 -34.14 -11.09 -0.68
C ARG A 340 -35.41 -11.08 -1.54
N LEU A 341 -35.57 -10.07 -2.40
CA LEU A 341 -36.76 -9.83 -3.22
C LEU A 341 -36.76 -10.60 -4.54
N GLU A 342 -35.59 -11.08 -4.98
CA GLU A 342 -35.49 -11.99 -6.11
C GLU A 342 -36.39 -13.23 -5.88
N THR A 343 -37.25 -13.54 -6.84
CA THR A 343 -38.18 -14.70 -6.81
C THR A 343 -38.36 -15.28 -8.21
N GLY A 344 -37.25 -15.54 -8.91
CA GLY A 344 -37.25 -16.21 -10.21
C GLY A 344 -37.51 -17.72 -10.10
N GLU A 345 -37.85 -18.36 -11.22
CA GLU A 345 -38.10 -19.82 -11.29
C GLU A 345 -36.91 -20.66 -10.78
N ASP A 346 -35.69 -20.14 -10.94
CA ASP A 346 -34.42 -20.73 -10.50
C ASP A 346 -33.85 -19.95 -9.29
N ASP A 347 -34.72 -19.69 -8.29
CA ASP A 347 -34.54 -18.76 -7.15
C ASP A 347 -33.14 -18.72 -6.53
N LYS A 348 -32.56 -19.89 -6.23
CA LYS A 348 -31.21 -20.00 -5.65
C LYS A 348 -30.13 -19.47 -6.59
N LYS A 349 -30.23 -19.79 -7.88
CA LYS A 349 -29.21 -19.45 -8.88
C LYS A 349 -29.22 -17.95 -9.17
N ALA A 350 -30.40 -17.36 -9.36
CA ALA A 350 -30.57 -15.91 -9.54
C ALA A 350 -29.96 -15.12 -8.37
N LYS A 351 -30.25 -15.52 -7.12
CA LYS A 351 -29.71 -14.90 -5.90
C LYS A 351 -28.19 -14.98 -5.80
N VAL A 352 -27.59 -16.14 -6.11
CA VAL A 352 -26.13 -16.30 -6.14
C VAL A 352 -25.51 -15.45 -7.24
N THR A 353 -26.10 -15.42 -8.43
CA THR A 353 -25.63 -14.59 -9.55
C THR A 353 -25.64 -13.10 -9.20
N LEU A 354 -26.69 -12.59 -8.53
CA LEU A 354 -26.77 -11.20 -8.08
C LEU A 354 -25.68 -10.85 -7.05
N VAL A 355 -25.41 -11.75 -6.08
CA VAL A 355 -24.30 -11.57 -5.12
C VAL A 355 -22.95 -11.52 -5.83
N SER A 356 -22.69 -12.46 -6.74
CA SER A 356 -21.45 -12.51 -7.51
C SER A 356 -21.26 -11.27 -8.39
N HIS A 357 -22.32 -10.77 -9.04
CA HIS A 357 -22.26 -9.51 -9.80
C HIS A 357 -21.93 -8.31 -8.90
N ALA A 358 -22.58 -8.16 -7.73
CA ALA A 358 -22.31 -7.07 -6.81
C ALA A 358 -20.84 -7.07 -6.32
N LEU A 359 -20.31 -8.25 -5.95
CA LEU A 359 -18.91 -8.42 -5.58
C LEU A 359 -17.94 -8.13 -6.74
N SER A 360 -18.31 -8.53 -7.96
CA SER A 360 -17.51 -8.31 -9.17
C SER A 360 -17.41 -6.82 -9.53
N VAL A 361 -18.52 -6.07 -9.44
CA VAL A 361 -18.53 -4.61 -9.66
C VAL A 361 -17.63 -3.90 -8.64
N VAL A 362 -17.73 -4.24 -7.35
CA VAL A 362 -16.85 -3.69 -6.31
C VAL A 362 -15.37 -4.03 -6.58
N THR A 363 -15.08 -5.24 -7.05
CA THR A 363 -13.74 -5.69 -7.41
C THR A 363 -13.15 -4.91 -8.59
N LEU A 364 -13.94 -4.67 -9.64
CA LEU A 364 -13.54 -3.90 -10.82
C LEU A 364 -13.27 -2.43 -10.47
N VAL A 365 -14.13 -1.81 -9.66
CA VAL A 365 -13.94 -0.42 -9.19
C VAL A 365 -12.70 -0.32 -8.28
N LEU A 366 -12.45 -1.31 -7.43
CA LEU A 366 -11.22 -1.39 -6.62
C LEU A 366 -9.99 -1.47 -7.51
N ALA A 367 -9.97 -2.38 -8.48
CA ALA A 367 -8.86 -2.58 -9.38
C ALA A 367 -8.54 -1.30 -10.18
N GLN A 368 -9.55 -0.69 -10.79
CA GLN A 368 -9.39 0.57 -11.54
C GLN A 368 -8.92 1.72 -10.65
N HIS A 369 -9.43 1.84 -9.43
CA HIS A 369 -9.00 2.89 -8.49
C HIS A 369 -7.58 2.65 -7.96
N HIS A 370 -7.17 1.40 -7.75
CA HIS A 370 -5.80 1.04 -7.38
C HIS A 370 -4.82 1.36 -8.51
N GLU A 371 -5.13 0.95 -9.74
CA GLU A 371 -4.33 1.22 -10.93
C GLU A 371 -4.18 2.73 -11.20
N LYS A 372 -5.26 3.51 -11.10
CA LYS A 372 -5.23 4.96 -11.34
C LYS A 372 -4.55 5.76 -10.23
N ARG A 373 -4.72 5.40 -8.95
CA ARG A 373 -4.22 6.19 -7.82
C ARG A 373 -2.86 5.71 -7.27
N GLN A 374 -2.45 4.47 -7.54
CA GLN A 374 -1.15 3.91 -7.14
C GLN A 374 -0.84 4.18 -5.65
N VAL A 375 0.19 4.98 -5.35
CA VAL A 375 0.62 5.35 -3.99
C VAL A 375 -0.48 6.08 -3.21
N ASN A 376 -1.35 6.81 -3.90
CA ASN A 376 -2.47 7.56 -3.32
C ASN A 376 -3.75 6.72 -3.15
N PHE A 377 -3.69 5.40 -3.37
CA PHE A 377 -4.84 4.51 -3.19
C PHE A 377 -5.31 4.43 -1.72
N ASN A 378 -6.56 4.80 -1.45
CA ASN A 378 -7.18 4.59 -0.15
C ASN A 378 -8.01 3.29 -0.10
N GLN A 379 -7.53 2.33 0.68
CA GLN A 379 -8.17 1.03 0.95
C GLN A 379 -9.40 1.05 1.90
N LYS A 380 -9.68 2.16 2.58
CA LYS A 380 -10.75 2.25 3.62
C LYS A 380 -12.19 2.11 3.08
N PRO A 381 -12.58 2.72 1.92
CA PRO A 381 -13.95 2.60 1.42
C PRO A 381 -14.25 1.16 0.98
N PHE A 382 -13.29 0.54 0.30
CA PHE A 382 -13.32 -0.86 -0.13
C PHE A 382 -13.40 -1.85 1.04
N LEU A 383 -12.67 -1.60 2.14
CA LEU A 383 -12.81 -2.36 3.38
C LEU A 383 -14.24 -2.28 3.93
N ARG A 384 -14.82 -1.08 4.00
CA ARG A 384 -16.16 -0.90 4.56
C ARG A 384 -17.23 -1.55 3.68
N ILE A 385 -17.21 -1.34 2.37
CA ILE A 385 -18.23 -1.90 1.48
C ILE A 385 -18.20 -3.43 1.44
N LEU A 386 -17.02 -4.06 1.37
CA LEU A 386 -16.90 -5.52 1.40
C LEU A 386 -17.31 -6.09 2.77
N SER A 387 -16.91 -5.46 3.88
CA SER A 387 -17.30 -5.88 5.22
C SER A 387 -18.80 -5.70 5.50
N SER A 388 -19.38 -4.56 5.12
CA SER A 388 -20.82 -4.30 5.28
C SER A 388 -21.66 -5.21 4.37
N LEU A 389 -21.25 -5.43 3.11
CA LEU A 389 -21.94 -6.33 2.19
C LEU A 389 -21.92 -7.77 2.73
N PHE A 390 -20.77 -8.28 3.18
CA PHE A 390 -20.67 -9.58 3.84
C PHE A 390 -21.57 -9.68 5.08
N CYS A 391 -21.59 -8.64 5.92
CA CYS A 391 -22.44 -8.61 7.11
C CYS A 391 -23.95 -8.60 6.77
N GLU A 392 -24.40 -7.78 5.83
CA GLU A 392 -25.83 -7.70 5.46
C GLU A 392 -26.31 -8.96 4.71
N LEU A 393 -25.50 -9.54 3.84
CA LEU A 393 -25.82 -10.81 3.17
C LEU A 393 -25.96 -11.97 4.18
N ASN A 394 -25.08 -12.06 5.18
CA ASN A 394 -25.19 -13.07 6.24
C ASN A 394 -26.45 -12.90 7.12
N LYS A 395 -26.99 -11.67 7.27
CA LYS A 395 -28.24 -11.45 8.02
C LYS A 395 -29.47 -12.04 7.32
N LEU A 396 -29.39 -12.36 6.03
CA LEU A 396 -30.48 -13.03 5.32
C LEU A 396 -30.80 -14.43 5.88
N LYS A 397 -29.82 -15.07 6.55
CA LYS A 397 -29.95 -16.40 7.20
C LYS A 397 -30.56 -17.49 6.31
N ASN A 398 -30.43 -17.35 4.99
CA ASN A 398 -30.99 -18.29 4.02
C ASN A 398 -30.02 -19.45 3.79
N LYS A 399 -30.21 -20.55 4.52
CA LYS A 399 -29.36 -21.75 4.48
C LYS A 399 -29.13 -22.32 3.08
N SER A 400 -30.02 -22.09 2.11
CA SER A 400 -29.86 -22.61 0.75
C SER A 400 -28.74 -21.91 -0.04
N ILE A 401 -28.40 -20.67 0.33
CA ILE A 401 -27.48 -19.76 -0.37
C ILE A 401 -26.26 -19.38 0.50
N GLU A 402 -26.34 -19.55 1.82
CA GLU A 402 -25.27 -19.22 2.80
C GLU A 402 -23.88 -19.71 2.36
N SER A 403 -23.73 -21.00 2.06
CA SER A 403 -22.47 -21.55 1.56
C SER A 403 -22.01 -20.89 0.26
N SER A 404 -22.93 -20.63 -0.68
CA SER A 404 -22.60 -19.98 -1.96
C SER A 404 -22.15 -18.53 -1.80
N ILE A 405 -22.69 -17.78 -0.83
CA ILE A 405 -22.20 -16.42 -0.47
C ILE A 405 -20.77 -16.50 0.07
N ILE A 406 -20.49 -17.45 0.98
CA ILE A 406 -19.17 -17.62 1.59
C ILE A 406 -18.13 -18.00 0.52
N LEU A 407 -18.48 -18.89 -0.41
CA LEU A 407 -17.62 -19.27 -1.54
C LEU A 407 -17.33 -18.06 -2.46
N ALA A 408 -18.37 -17.37 -2.95
CA ALA A 408 -18.21 -16.21 -3.83
C ALA A 408 -17.41 -15.07 -3.17
N TYR A 409 -17.56 -14.87 -1.86
CA TYR A 409 -16.78 -13.89 -1.09
C TYR A 409 -15.32 -14.34 -0.92
N SER A 410 -15.07 -15.64 -0.77
CA SER A 410 -13.71 -16.22 -0.71
C SER A 410 -12.98 -16.08 -2.05
N ASP A 411 -13.66 -16.34 -3.15
CA ASP A 411 -13.13 -16.15 -4.51
C ASP A 411 -12.84 -14.65 -4.77
N THR A 412 -13.73 -13.76 -4.32
CA THR A 412 -13.53 -12.30 -4.37
C THR A 412 -12.28 -11.87 -3.59
N LEU A 413 -12.07 -12.37 -2.38
CA LEU A 413 -10.84 -12.11 -1.63
C LEU A 413 -9.60 -12.71 -2.31
N TYR A 414 -9.70 -13.90 -2.91
CA TYR A 414 -8.59 -14.50 -3.64
C TYR A 414 -8.18 -13.66 -4.86
N MET A 415 -9.15 -13.14 -5.63
CA MET A 415 -8.89 -12.21 -6.73
C MET A 415 -8.24 -10.91 -6.26
N LEU A 416 -8.68 -10.38 -5.11
CA LEU A 416 -8.15 -9.17 -4.47
C LEU A 416 -6.85 -9.39 -3.67
N GLN A 417 -6.08 -10.44 -3.99
CA GLN A 417 -4.88 -10.81 -3.25
C GLN A 417 -3.83 -9.68 -3.11
N PRO A 418 -3.11 -9.58 -1.98
CA PRO A 418 -2.10 -8.54 -1.75
C PRO A 418 -0.94 -8.52 -2.77
N LEU A 419 -0.65 -9.63 -3.45
CA LEU A 419 0.34 -9.66 -4.55
C LEU A 419 -0.12 -8.86 -5.78
N ASN A 420 -1.43 -8.84 -6.05
CA ASN A 420 -2.00 -8.06 -7.15
C ASN A 420 -2.29 -6.61 -6.72
N PHE A 421 -2.76 -6.43 -5.48
CA PHE A 421 -3.22 -5.15 -4.94
C PHE A 421 -2.50 -4.80 -3.62
N PRO A 422 -1.19 -4.49 -3.65
CA PRO A 422 -0.40 -4.24 -2.45
C PRO A 422 -0.93 -3.05 -1.61
N GLY A 423 -1.53 -2.04 -2.25
CA GLY A 423 -2.18 -0.92 -1.56
C GLY A 423 -3.42 -1.32 -0.74
N PHE A 424 -4.01 -2.50 -1.00
CA PHE A 424 -5.17 -3.04 -0.30
C PHE A 424 -4.80 -4.06 0.80
N ALA A 425 -3.52 -4.41 0.97
CA ALA A 425 -3.08 -5.54 1.80
C ALA A 425 -3.60 -5.50 3.26
N PHE A 426 -3.59 -4.34 3.92
CA PHE A 426 -4.03 -4.22 5.32
C PHE A 426 -5.55 -4.37 5.47
N SER A 427 -6.33 -3.85 4.53
CA SER A 427 -7.77 -4.06 4.46
C SER A 427 -8.09 -5.51 4.13
N TRP A 428 -7.38 -6.11 3.17
CA TRP A 428 -7.52 -7.52 2.82
C TRP A 428 -7.29 -8.44 4.02
N LEU A 429 -6.22 -8.22 4.79
CA LEU A 429 -5.94 -8.99 6.01
C LEU A 429 -7.03 -8.80 7.08
N GLN A 430 -7.65 -7.63 7.19
CA GLN A 430 -8.80 -7.39 8.08
C GLN A 430 -10.08 -8.09 7.63
N LEU A 431 -10.31 -8.23 6.31
CA LEU A 431 -11.43 -8.99 5.77
C LEU A 431 -11.23 -10.50 5.96
N LEU A 432 -10.02 -11.02 5.71
CA LEU A 432 -9.68 -12.41 5.98
C LEU A 432 -9.79 -12.75 7.47
N SER A 433 -9.27 -11.89 8.35
CA SER A 433 -9.37 -12.07 9.82
C SER A 433 -10.71 -11.64 10.42
N HIS A 434 -11.75 -11.44 9.61
CA HIS A 434 -13.07 -11.07 10.11
C HIS A 434 -13.69 -12.21 10.94
N ARG A 435 -14.09 -11.88 12.18
CA ARG A 435 -14.51 -12.84 13.23
C ARG A 435 -15.63 -13.83 12.88
N THR A 436 -16.40 -13.60 11.82
CA THR A 436 -17.40 -14.56 11.34
C THR A 436 -16.99 -15.27 10.05
N PHE A 437 -16.10 -14.67 9.24
CA PHE A 437 -15.81 -15.17 7.89
C PHE A 437 -15.07 -16.51 7.92
N VAL A 438 -13.89 -16.57 8.54
CA VAL A 438 -13.11 -17.81 8.62
C VAL A 438 -13.83 -18.93 9.40
N PRO A 439 -14.50 -18.67 10.54
CA PRO A 439 -15.32 -19.68 11.18
C PRO A 439 -16.44 -20.21 10.29
N GLN A 440 -17.17 -19.34 9.57
CA GLN A 440 -18.17 -19.79 8.61
C GLN A 440 -17.55 -20.58 7.45
N LEU A 441 -16.38 -20.17 6.94
CA LEU A 441 -15.68 -20.86 5.85
C LEU A 441 -15.14 -22.25 6.24
N LEU A 442 -14.63 -22.42 7.47
CA LEU A 442 -14.08 -23.69 7.93
C LEU A 442 -15.16 -24.68 8.44
N VAL A 443 -16.36 -24.18 8.77
CA VAL A 443 -17.53 -25.00 9.10
C VAL A 443 -18.41 -25.29 7.86
N ALA A 444 -18.48 -24.36 6.89
CA ALA A 444 -19.26 -24.55 5.67
C ALA A 444 -18.53 -25.48 4.68
N ASN A 445 -19.12 -26.65 4.44
CA ASN A 445 -18.66 -27.63 3.45
C ASN A 445 -17.17 -28.03 3.63
N HIS A 446 -16.92 -28.88 4.64
CA HIS A 446 -15.59 -29.26 5.15
C HIS A 446 -14.46 -29.38 4.11
N THR A 447 -14.70 -29.95 2.92
CA THR A 447 -13.66 -30.08 1.89
C THR A 447 -13.41 -28.78 1.13
N GLN A 448 -14.45 -28.17 0.56
CA GLN A 448 -14.32 -26.99 -0.30
C GLN A 448 -13.96 -25.72 0.49
N GLY A 449 -14.55 -25.55 1.67
CA GLY A 449 -14.27 -24.42 2.56
C GLY A 449 -12.82 -24.42 3.06
N TRP A 450 -12.31 -25.59 3.45
CA TRP A 450 -10.91 -25.76 3.86
C TRP A 450 -9.95 -25.51 2.70
N ALA A 451 -10.23 -26.01 1.49
CA ALA A 451 -9.39 -25.76 0.32
C ALA A 451 -9.30 -24.27 -0.04
N LEU A 452 -10.38 -23.50 0.09
CA LEU A 452 -10.36 -22.05 -0.11
C LEU A 452 -9.65 -21.31 1.03
N CYS A 453 -9.86 -21.71 2.28
CA CYS A 453 -9.13 -21.14 3.42
C CYS A 453 -7.61 -21.39 3.28
N GLN A 454 -7.22 -22.60 2.87
CA GLN A 454 -5.82 -22.96 2.57
C GLN A 454 -5.25 -22.04 1.50
N LYS A 455 -5.94 -21.83 0.36
CA LYS A 455 -5.53 -20.89 -0.69
C LYS A 455 -5.35 -19.46 -0.18
N LEU A 456 -6.28 -18.94 0.62
CA LEU A 456 -6.20 -17.59 1.19
C LEU A 456 -5.01 -17.44 2.16
N VAL A 457 -4.77 -18.43 3.04
CA VAL A 457 -3.61 -18.44 3.94
C VAL A 457 -2.30 -18.54 3.16
N LEU A 458 -2.24 -19.36 2.11
CA LEU A 458 -1.06 -19.47 1.23
C LEU A 458 -0.77 -18.15 0.52
N VAL A 459 -1.78 -17.46 0.01
CA VAL A 459 -1.63 -16.11 -0.59
C VAL A 459 -1.08 -15.10 0.42
N LEU A 460 -1.58 -15.10 1.65
CA LEU A 460 -1.06 -14.25 2.74
C LEU A 460 0.42 -14.52 3.02
N LEU A 461 0.79 -15.79 3.16
CA LEU A 461 2.18 -16.20 3.45
C LEU A 461 3.11 -15.91 2.26
N ARG A 462 2.67 -16.14 1.02
CA ARG A 462 3.43 -15.84 -0.21
C ARG A 462 3.69 -14.34 -0.38
N PHE A 463 2.72 -13.47 -0.08
CA PHE A 463 2.93 -12.02 -0.06
C PHE A 463 3.92 -11.59 1.03
N LEU A 464 3.82 -12.20 2.21
CA LEU A 464 4.66 -11.86 3.36
C LEU A 464 6.10 -12.36 3.21
N ARG A 465 6.32 -13.50 2.55
CA ARG A 465 7.62 -14.16 2.36
C ARG A 465 8.76 -13.22 1.91
N PRO A 466 8.69 -12.56 0.73
CA PRO A 466 9.79 -11.71 0.26
C PRO A 466 10.03 -10.51 1.19
N LEU A 467 8.97 -10.00 1.84
CA LEU A 467 9.09 -8.90 2.79
C LEU A 467 9.88 -9.29 4.05
N LEU A 468 9.81 -10.57 4.48
CA LEU A 468 10.57 -11.08 5.62
C LEU A 468 12.01 -11.50 5.24
N GLU A 469 12.23 -11.95 4.01
CA GLU A 469 13.56 -12.34 3.51
C GLU A 469 14.55 -11.16 3.44
N THR A 470 14.06 -9.91 3.30
CA THR A 470 14.88 -8.67 3.36
C THR A 470 15.61 -8.43 4.68
N ARG A 471 15.22 -9.10 5.78
CA ARG A 471 15.69 -8.93 7.17
C ARG A 471 15.50 -7.54 7.82
N VAL A 472 15.43 -6.45 7.05
CA VAL A 472 15.23 -5.07 7.54
C VAL A 472 13.75 -4.66 7.45
N LEU A 473 12.99 -4.95 8.50
CA LEU A 473 11.54 -4.78 8.48
C LEU A 473 11.09 -3.32 8.71
N GLN A 474 10.57 -2.69 7.65
CA GLN A 474 9.93 -1.37 7.71
C GLN A 474 8.75 -1.35 8.70
N ARG A 475 8.31 -0.14 9.11
CA ARG A 475 7.18 0.03 10.07
C ARG A 475 5.90 -0.64 9.57
N ALA A 476 5.59 -0.53 8.28
CA ALA A 476 4.43 -1.19 7.66
C ALA A 476 4.57 -2.73 7.73
N THR A 477 5.69 -3.28 7.28
CA THR A 477 5.98 -4.73 7.32
C THR A 477 5.86 -5.29 8.74
N ARG A 478 6.40 -4.60 9.76
CA ARG A 478 6.27 -5.00 11.18
C ARG A 478 4.82 -5.00 11.66
N ALA A 479 4.00 -4.03 11.23
CA ALA A 479 2.59 -3.99 11.57
C ALA A 479 1.80 -5.13 10.88
N PHE A 480 2.09 -5.39 9.61
CA PHE A 480 1.45 -6.46 8.81
C PHE A 480 1.82 -7.85 9.35
N TYR A 481 3.10 -8.09 9.66
CA TYR A 481 3.59 -9.30 10.31
C TYR A 481 2.89 -9.57 11.65
N ARG A 482 2.74 -8.54 12.51
CA ARG A 482 1.97 -8.65 13.77
C ARG A 482 0.49 -8.96 13.53
N GLY A 483 -0.11 -8.45 12.46
CA GLY A 483 -1.46 -8.81 12.05
C GLY A 483 -1.56 -10.29 11.65
N THR A 484 -0.60 -10.77 10.84
CA THR A 484 -0.51 -12.17 10.41
C THR A 484 -0.32 -13.11 11.59
N LEU A 485 0.58 -12.79 12.54
CA LEU A 485 0.76 -13.56 13.78
C LEU A 485 -0.54 -13.67 14.57
N ARG A 486 -1.27 -12.57 14.78
CA ARG A 486 -2.56 -12.59 15.50
C ARG A 486 -3.59 -13.47 14.80
N PHE A 487 -3.66 -13.41 13.47
CA PHE A 487 -4.55 -14.24 12.68
C PHE A 487 -4.20 -15.73 12.78
N LEU A 488 -2.92 -16.10 12.70
CA LEU A 488 -2.50 -17.50 12.89
C LEU A 488 -2.68 -17.99 14.34
N VAL A 489 -2.56 -17.12 15.34
CA VAL A 489 -2.89 -17.46 16.75
C VAL A 489 -4.38 -17.77 16.91
N VAL A 490 -5.26 -17.01 16.24
CA VAL A 490 -6.70 -17.32 16.22
C VAL A 490 -6.95 -18.65 15.52
N LEU A 491 -6.31 -18.92 14.36
CA LEU A 491 -6.42 -20.23 13.71
C LEU A 491 -5.90 -21.38 14.59
N LEU A 492 -4.79 -21.19 15.32
CA LEU A 492 -4.24 -22.20 16.23
C LEU A 492 -5.18 -22.48 17.42
N HIS A 493 -5.89 -21.48 17.93
CA HIS A 493 -6.83 -21.65 19.04
C HIS A 493 -8.20 -22.18 18.59
N ASP A 494 -8.72 -21.68 17.46
CA ASP A 494 -10.09 -21.94 17.00
C ASP A 494 -10.18 -23.07 15.97
N PHE A 495 -9.11 -23.37 15.22
CA PHE A 495 -9.07 -24.41 14.17
C PHE A 495 -7.68 -25.09 14.06
N PRO A 496 -7.13 -25.66 15.15
CA PRO A 496 -5.79 -26.27 15.11
C PRO A 496 -5.71 -27.44 14.12
N GLU A 497 -6.78 -28.21 13.91
CA GLU A 497 -6.85 -29.29 12.90
C GLU A 497 -6.55 -28.76 11.49
N PHE A 498 -7.11 -27.61 11.12
CA PHE A 498 -6.84 -26.99 9.82
C PHE A 498 -5.36 -26.61 9.66
N LEU A 499 -4.68 -26.15 10.72
CA LEU A 499 -3.25 -25.89 10.69
C LEU A 499 -2.41 -27.17 10.72
N SER A 500 -2.82 -28.21 11.47
CA SER A 500 -2.08 -29.48 11.56
C SER A 500 -2.06 -30.24 10.24
N ASP A 501 -3.17 -30.23 9.51
CA ASP A 501 -3.31 -31.05 8.31
C ASP A 501 -2.64 -30.40 7.10
N ASN A 502 -2.62 -29.06 7.08
CA ASN A 502 -2.05 -28.22 6.00
C ASN A 502 -0.63 -27.70 6.33
N TYR A 503 -0.05 -28.10 7.46
CA TYR A 503 1.20 -27.57 8.00
C TYR A 503 2.34 -27.51 6.97
N MET A 504 2.41 -28.52 6.10
CA MET A 504 3.45 -28.72 5.11
C MET A 504 3.49 -27.61 4.04
N VAL A 505 2.33 -27.26 3.48
CA VAL A 505 2.26 -26.22 2.44
C VAL A 505 2.47 -24.83 3.04
N PHE A 506 2.06 -24.64 4.30
CA PHE A 506 2.32 -23.40 5.05
C PHE A 506 3.80 -23.25 5.43
N SER A 507 4.47 -24.31 5.91
CA SER A 507 5.89 -24.26 6.30
C SER A 507 6.81 -23.98 5.11
N GLN A 508 6.53 -24.56 3.93
CA GLN A 508 7.20 -24.25 2.67
C GLN A 508 7.08 -22.76 2.26
N CYS A 509 5.99 -22.09 2.64
CA CYS A 509 5.81 -20.65 2.37
C CYS A 509 6.50 -19.74 3.41
N ILE A 510 6.92 -20.26 4.57
CA ILE A 510 7.51 -19.48 5.67
C ILE A 510 9.04 -19.60 5.62
N PRO A 511 9.81 -18.50 5.45
CA PRO A 511 11.28 -18.56 5.48
C PRO A 511 11.81 -19.17 6.78
N HIS A 512 12.91 -19.93 6.70
CA HIS A 512 13.50 -20.61 7.88
C HIS A 512 13.85 -19.65 9.02
N GLY A 513 14.27 -18.41 8.72
CA GLY A 513 14.52 -17.39 9.75
C GLY A 513 13.27 -16.88 10.49
N CYS A 514 12.06 -17.22 10.03
CA CYS A 514 10.79 -16.78 10.62
C CYS A 514 10.27 -17.76 11.67
N ILE A 515 11.15 -18.15 12.60
CA ILE A 515 10.96 -19.23 13.56
C ILE A 515 9.62 -19.14 14.30
N GLN A 516 9.24 -17.99 14.88
CA GLN A 516 7.97 -17.86 15.60
C GLN A 516 6.73 -18.11 14.72
N LEU A 517 6.78 -17.67 13.45
CA LEU A 517 5.69 -17.87 12.50
C LEU A 517 5.54 -19.35 12.12
N ARG A 518 6.68 -20.05 11.99
CA ARG A 518 6.73 -21.49 11.73
C ARG A 518 6.27 -22.30 12.94
N ASN A 519 6.75 -21.97 14.15
CA ASN A 519 6.34 -22.63 15.39
C ASN A 519 4.82 -22.56 15.62
N LEU A 520 4.15 -21.44 15.28
CA LEU A 520 2.69 -21.34 15.38
C LEU A 520 1.96 -22.42 14.56
N VAL A 521 2.46 -22.71 13.35
CA VAL A 521 1.89 -23.76 12.48
C VAL A 521 2.27 -25.15 12.99
N LEU A 522 3.53 -25.36 13.37
CA LEU A 522 4.05 -26.67 13.81
C LEU A 522 3.55 -27.10 15.21
N SER A 523 3.07 -26.15 16.02
CA SER A 523 2.48 -26.42 17.35
C SER A 523 0.99 -26.76 17.28
N ALA A 524 0.40 -26.86 16.09
CA ALA A 524 -1.00 -27.24 15.92
C ALA A 524 -1.19 -28.76 16.04
N PHE A 525 -2.22 -29.18 16.78
CA PHE A 525 -2.55 -30.58 17.05
C PHE A 525 -4.07 -30.79 17.24
N PRO A 526 -4.60 -32.00 17.01
CA PRO A 526 -6.03 -32.27 17.16
C PRO A 526 -6.54 -32.02 18.59
N ARG A 527 -7.64 -31.28 18.76
CA ARG A 527 -8.19 -30.86 20.07
C ARG A 527 -8.49 -32.00 21.04
N VAL A 528 -8.79 -33.19 20.51
CA VAL A 528 -9.15 -34.39 21.29
C VAL A 528 -7.91 -35.04 21.93
N MET A 529 -6.70 -34.71 21.46
CA MET A 529 -5.46 -35.27 21.97
C MET A 529 -5.02 -34.56 23.25
N HIS A 530 -4.81 -35.35 24.31
CA HIS A 530 -4.16 -34.89 25.54
C HIS A 530 -2.65 -35.08 25.42
N LEU A 531 -1.90 -33.97 25.33
CA LEU A 531 -0.45 -34.01 25.29
C LEU A 531 0.12 -34.36 26.68
N PRO A 532 0.96 -35.39 26.83
CA PRO A 532 1.68 -35.63 28.08
C PRO A 532 2.73 -34.53 28.29
N ASP A 533 3.06 -34.18 29.53
CA ASP A 533 4.05 -33.12 29.80
C ASP A 533 5.47 -33.58 29.38
N PRO A 534 6.14 -32.88 28.42
CA PRO A 534 7.52 -33.17 28.01
C PRO A 534 8.54 -33.18 29.15
N PHE A 535 8.27 -32.47 30.26
CA PHE A 535 9.17 -32.43 31.41
C PHE A 535 9.04 -33.64 32.35
N THR A 536 8.09 -34.55 32.12
CA THR A 536 7.93 -35.77 32.91
C THR A 536 9.22 -36.62 32.82
N PRO A 537 9.84 -37.03 33.94
CA PRO A 537 11.17 -37.67 33.92
C PRO A 537 11.18 -38.98 33.13
N ASP A 538 10.14 -39.81 33.29
CA ASP A 538 10.01 -41.14 32.68
C ASP A 538 9.22 -41.14 31.35
N LEU A 539 8.97 -39.96 30.74
CA LEU A 539 8.35 -39.90 29.42
C LEU A 539 9.26 -40.57 28.38
N CYS A 540 8.74 -41.62 27.75
CA CYS A 540 9.38 -42.33 26.66
C CYS A 540 8.47 -42.31 25.43
N LEU A 541 8.92 -41.74 24.30
CA LEU A 541 8.05 -41.60 23.13
C LEU A 541 7.60 -42.97 22.57
N SER A 542 8.40 -44.03 22.72
CA SER A 542 8.04 -45.36 22.21
C SER A 542 6.92 -46.05 23.00
N SER A 543 6.59 -45.59 24.21
CA SER A 543 5.49 -46.15 25.01
C SER A 543 4.13 -45.50 24.73
N LEU A 544 4.10 -44.39 23.98
CA LEU A 544 2.86 -43.70 23.63
C LEU A 544 2.10 -44.47 22.52
N PRO A 545 0.79 -44.77 22.68
CA PRO A 545 0.02 -45.46 21.65
C PRO A 545 -0.09 -44.64 20.36
N GLU A 546 -0.04 -43.31 20.46
CA GLU A 546 -0.04 -42.38 19.32
C GLU A 546 1.21 -42.54 18.43
N SER A 547 2.35 -43.01 18.97
CA SER A 547 3.59 -43.21 18.21
C SER A 547 3.50 -44.31 17.14
N ARG A 548 2.37 -45.05 17.07
CA ARG A 548 2.05 -46.00 15.99
C ARG A 548 0.95 -45.48 15.04
N GLN A 549 0.44 -44.28 15.26
CA GLN A 549 -0.63 -43.68 14.46
C GLN A 549 -0.05 -42.65 13.49
N GLU A 550 -0.37 -42.78 12.21
CA GLU A 550 0.04 -41.80 11.20
C GLU A 550 -0.72 -40.49 11.36
N PRO A 551 -0.05 -39.33 11.30
CA PRO A 551 -0.73 -38.05 11.32
C PRO A 551 -1.47 -37.81 10.00
N LEU A 552 -2.65 -37.19 10.06
CA LEU A 552 -3.30 -36.68 8.85
C LEU A 552 -2.42 -35.58 8.22
N VAL A 553 -2.12 -35.72 6.93
CA VAL A 553 -1.40 -34.72 6.14
C VAL A 553 -2.06 -34.61 4.78
N VAL A 554 -2.38 -33.40 4.34
CA VAL A 554 -2.92 -33.16 3.00
C VAL A 554 -1.82 -33.38 1.96
N MET A 555 -2.04 -34.31 1.03
CA MET A 555 -1.08 -34.76 0.02
C MET A 555 -0.71 -33.72 -1.06
N SER A 556 -1.10 -32.44 -0.94
CA SER A 556 -0.81 -31.39 -1.93
C SER A 556 0.69 -31.14 -2.20
N TYR A 557 1.59 -31.72 -1.39
CA TYR A 557 3.03 -31.68 -1.64
C TYR A 557 3.52 -32.78 -2.62
N SER A 558 2.72 -33.81 -2.91
CA SER A 558 3.11 -34.91 -3.80
C SER A 558 3.31 -34.46 -5.24
N GLU A 559 2.51 -33.49 -5.70
CA GLU A 559 2.65 -32.85 -7.02
C GLU A 559 4.07 -32.30 -7.24
N ILE A 560 4.74 -31.82 -6.19
CA ILE A 560 6.11 -31.30 -6.26
C ILE A 560 7.11 -32.44 -6.54
N LEU A 561 6.89 -33.63 -5.98
CA LEU A 561 7.74 -34.81 -6.18
C LEU A 561 7.52 -35.46 -7.55
N MET A 562 6.27 -35.50 -8.01
CA MET A 562 5.92 -36.02 -9.34
C MET A 562 6.44 -35.10 -10.45
N ASN A 563 6.33 -33.77 -10.31
CA ASN A 563 6.72 -32.85 -11.37
C ASN A 563 8.26 -32.65 -11.47
N ASN A 564 9.01 -32.94 -10.41
CA ASN A 564 10.47 -32.76 -10.39
C ASN A 564 11.20 -34.11 -10.36
N GLY A 565 11.58 -34.62 -11.54
CA GLY A 565 12.47 -35.78 -11.66
C GLY A 565 11.89 -37.14 -11.25
N ARG A 566 10.56 -37.24 -11.05
CA ARG A 566 9.88 -38.44 -10.51
C ARG A 566 10.56 -38.94 -9.23
N LEU A 567 10.68 -38.05 -8.24
CA LEU A 567 11.24 -38.42 -6.95
C LEU A 567 10.35 -39.39 -6.17
N ASP A 568 9.05 -39.41 -6.47
CA ASP A 568 8.10 -40.45 -6.04
C ASP A 568 8.60 -41.85 -6.43
N GLU A 569 8.74 -42.11 -7.74
CA GLU A 569 9.21 -43.41 -8.23
C GLU A 569 10.65 -43.73 -7.81
N SER A 570 11.47 -42.72 -7.58
CA SER A 570 12.86 -42.89 -7.16
C SER A 570 12.95 -43.31 -5.68
N VAL A 571 12.10 -42.77 -4.81
CA VAL A 571 11.95 -43.22 -3.42
C VAL A 571 11.36 -44.63 -3.38
N ASP A 572 10.33 -44.92 -4.18
CA ASP A 572 9.72 -46.26 -4.24
C ASP A 572 10.69 -47.33 -4.74
N ARG A 573 11.58 -47.00 -5.70
CA ARG A 573 12.68 -47.90 -6.11
C ARG A 573 13.69 -48.13 -4.98
N TYR A 574 14.00 -47.10 -4.19
CA TYR A 574 14.94 -47.22 -3.08
C TYR A 574 14.38 -48.05 -1.93
N VAL A 575 13.18 -47.73 -1.45
CA VAL A 575 12.54 -48.39 -0.30
C VAL A 575 12.04 -49.79 -0.70
N CYS A 576 11.14 -49.88 -1.68
CA CYS A 576 10.45 -51.13 -2.01
C CYS A 576 11.31 -52.09 -2.85
N LYS A 577 12.13 -51.57 -3.79
CA LYS A 577 12.98 -52.39 -4.68
C LYS A 577 14.44 -52.48 -4.22
N LYS A 578 14.78 -51.89 -3.07
CA LYS A 578 16.11 -51.95 -2.42
C LYS A 578 17.26 -51.49 -3.33
N GLU A 579 17.04 -50.39 -4.07
CA GLU A 579 18.10 -49.76 -4.88
C GLU A 579 19.32 -49.36 -4.02
N GLY A 580 20.52 -49.40 -4.61
CA GLY A 580 21.74 -49.07 -3.89
C GLY A 580 21.79 -47.59 -3.45
N LEU A 581 22.00 -47.35 -2.15
CA LEU A 581 22.07 -46.01 -1.54
C LEU A 581 22.97 -45.01 -2.29
N ALA A 582 24.10 -45.48 -2.86
CA ALA A 582 25.01 -44.60 -3.61
C ALA A 582 24.43 -44.11 -4.94
N VAL A 583 23.58 -44.92 -5.61
CA VAL A 583 22.90 -44.55 -6.86
C VAL A 583 21.74 -43.61 -6.54
N PHE A 584 20.87 -44.02 -5.60
CA PHE A 584 19.75 -43.22 -5.12
C PHE A 584 20.21 -41.85 -4.60
N GLY A 585 21.15 -41.83 -3.64
CA GLY A 585 21.65 -40.60 -3.03
C GLY A 585 22.33 -39.65 -4.00
N LYS A 586 23.00 -40.16 -5.05
CA LYS A 586 23.54 -39.32 -6.13
C LYS A 586 22.42 -38.67 -6.95
N ASN A 587 21.42 -39.46 -7.37
CA ASN A 587 20.25 -38.96 -8.11
C ASN A 587 19.52 -37.85 -7.34
N ILE A 588 19.24 -38.08 -6.04
CA ILE A 588 18.63 -37.09 -5.16
C ILE A 588 19.47 -35.81 -5.06
N LEU A 589 20.80 -35.90 -4.86
CA LEU A 589 21.68 -34.73 -4.80
C LEU A 589 21.76 -33.95 -6.12
N GLU A 590 21.59 -34.61 -7.26
CA GLU A 590 21.56 -33.95 -8.57
C GLU A 590 20.20 -33.28 -8.81
N THR A 591 19.09 -33.91 -8.42
CA THR A 591 17.74 -33.34 -8.57
C THR A 591 17.46 -32.19 -7.60
N LEU A 592 18.00 -32.23 -6.37
CA LEU A 592 17.80 -31.18 -5.37
C LEU A 592 18.62 -29.90 -5.61
N LYS A 593 19.65 -29.94 -6.46
CA LYS A 593 20.54 -28.80 -6.71
C LYS A 593 19.93 -27.81 -7.69
N THR A 594 20.08 -26.53 -7.37
CA THR A 594 19.72 -25.40 -8.25
C THR A 594 20.94 -24.52 -8.51
N SER A 595 20.83 -23.57 -9.44
CA SER A 595 21.89 -22.60 -9.74
C SER A 595 22.30 -21.75 -8.52
N GLU A 596 21.41 -21.59 -7.54
CA GLU A 596 21.61 -20.76 -6.34
C GLU A 596 21.77 -21.59 -5.05
N GLY A 597 21.80 -22.93 -5.15
CA GLY A 597 21.97 -23.83 -4.01
C GLY A 597 21.11 -25.09 -4.09
N TYR A 598 19.99 -25.11 -3.37
CA TYR A 598 19.08 -26.25 -3.26
C TYR A 598 17.61 -25.81 -3.33
N ASP A 599 16.75 -26.62 -3.94
CA ASP A 599 15.30 -26.42 -3.87
C ASP A 599 14.76 -26.85 -2.50
N LEU A 600 14.37 -25.85 -1.69
CA LEU A 600 13.85 -26.05 -0.34
C LEU A 600 12.46 -26.69 -0.31
N ASN A 601 11.62 -26.41 -1.31
CA ASN A 601 10.26 -26.95 -1.37
C ASN A 601 10.33 -28.44 -1.70
N LEU A 602 11.15 -28.79 -2.69
CA LEU A 602 11.43 -30.17 -3.09
C LEU A 602 12.12 -30.96 -1.97
N LEU A 603 13.14 -30.38 -1.33
CA LEU A 603 13.83 -30.98 -0.17
C LEU A 603 12.85 -31.32 0.96
N THR A 604 12.00 -30.36 1.35
CA THR A 604 11.05 -30.59 2.46
C THR A 604 10.02 -31.66 2.08
N ALA A 605 9.50 -31.64 0.84
CA ALA A 605 8.57 -32.65 0.33
C ALA A 605 9.20 -34.05 0.29
N PHE A 606 10.46 -34.14 -0.15
CA PHE A 606 11.24 -35.37 -0.21
C PHE A 606 11.47 -35.97 1.18
N VAL A 607 11.88 -35.15 2.15
CA VAL A 607 12.12 -35.58 3.54
C VAL A 607 10.84 -36.15 4.16
N LEU A 608 9.70 -35.47 3.99
CA LEU A 608 8.42 -35.98 4.49
C LEU A 608 8.05 -37.32 3.82
N TYR A 609 8.08 -37.38 2.48
CA TYR A 609 7.65 -38.57 1.74
C TYR A 609 8.49 -39.80 2.08
N LEU A 610 9.82 -39.68 1.99
CA LEU A 610 10.75 -40.76 2.32
C LEU A 610 10.58 -41.20 3.78
N GLY A 611 10.53 -40.25 4.72
CA GLY A 611 10.32 -40.56 6.14
C GLY A 611 8.99 -41.27 6.43
N SER A 612 7.89 -40.86 5.79
CA SER A 612 6.58 -41.50 5.97
C SER A 612 6.56 -42.96 5.51
N GLN A 613 7.19 -43.30 4.39
CA GLN A 613 7.24 -44.69 3.88
C GLN A 613 7.93 -45.66 4.86
N THR A 614 8.84 -45.17 5.70
CA THR A 614 9.64 -46.00 6.62
C THR A 614 9.35 -45.75 8.10
N ALA A 615 8.38 -44.89 8.44
CA ALA A 615 8.13 -44.46 9.82
C ALA A 615 7.61 -45.58 10.72
N LEU A 616 6.93 -46.57 10.12
CA LEU A 616 6.34 -47.74 10.77
C LEU A 616 7.09 -49.05 10.47
N GLU A 617 8.24 -49.01 9.78
CA GLU A 617 9.03 -50.21 9.52
C GLU A 617 9.67 -50.76 10.80
N GLU A 618 9.42 -52.04 11.11
CA GLU A 618 10.05 -52.75 12.23
C GLU A 618 11.50 -53.14 11.89
N CYS A 619 12.39 -52.15 11.83
CA CYS A 619 13.83 -52.32 11.62
C CYS A 619 14.66 -51.54 12.65
N SER A 620 15.96 -51.83 12.75
CA SER A 620 16.85 -51.00 13.57
C SER A 620 17.00 -49.61 12.94
N ILE A 621 17.08 -48.56 13.76
CA ILE A 621 17.17 -47.16 13.28
C ILE A 621 18.41 -46.94 12.38
N ALA A 622 19.48 -47.73 12.57
CA ALA A 622 20.69 -47.72 11.75
C ALA A 622 20.52 -48.34 10.36
N GLU A 623 19.62 -49.32 10.23
CA GLU A 623 19.35 -50.03 8.98
C GLU A 623 18.23 -49.38 8.15
N ASN A 624 17.35 -48.62 8.81
CA ASN A 624 16.21 -47.92 8.21
C ASN A 624 16.62 -47.12 6.96
N PRO A 625 15.97 -47.34 5.79
CA PRO A 625 16.39 -46.74 4.51
C PRO A 625 16.46 -45.21 4.58
N SER A 626 15.46 -44.57 5.19
CA SER A 626 15.37 -43.11 5.27
C SER A 626 16.49 -42.52 6.12
N VAL A 627 16.81 -43.13 7.26
CA VAL A 627 17.92 -42.69 8.12
C VAL A 627 19.26 -42.81 7.38
N ARG A 628 19.46 -43.90 6.63
CA ARG A 628 20.65 -44.10 5.79
C ARG A 628 20.76 -43.07 4.66
N ALA A 629 19.64 -42.71 4.04
CA ALA A 629 19.57 -41.64 3.05
C ALA A 629 19.89 -40.26 3.67
N TYR A 630 19.31 -39.91 4.81
CA TYR A 630 19.63 -38.66 5.51
C TYR A 630 21.10 -38.59 5.91
N LYS A 631 21.66 -39.67 6.48
CA LYS A 631 23.10 -39.80 6.80
C LYS A 631 24.00 -39.60 5.57
N TYR A 632 23.61 -40.17 4.42
CA TYR A 632 24.31 -39.95 3.16
C TYR A 632 24.26 -38.47 2.73
N LEU A 633 23.08 -37.83 2.76
CA LEU A 633 22.92 -36.43 2.36
C LEU A 633 23.70 -35.46 3.28
N LEU A 634 23.64 -35.64 4.60
CA LEU A 634 24.40 -34.83 5.58
C LEU A 634 25.91 -34.85 5.29
N SER A 635 26.44 -35.98 4.81
CA SER A 635 27.87 -36.13 4.46
C SER A 635 28.28 -35.54 3.11
N ARG A 636 27.31 -35.08 2.28
CA ARG A 636 27.54 -34.65 0.88
C ARG A 636 27.00 -33.26 0.55
N MET A 637 26.11 -32.70 1.36
CA MET A 637 25.58 -31.35 1.18
C MET A 637 26.55 -30.27 1.70
N SER A 638 26.42 -29.04 1.21
CA SER A 638 27.12 -27.90 1.80
C SER A 638 26.56 -27.58 3.20
N PRO A 639 27.27 -26.85 4.09
CA PRO A 639 26.76 -26.51 5.42
C PRO A 639 25.40 -25.81 5.42
N GLN A 640 25.09 -25.07 4.36
CA GLN A 640 23.77 -24.46 4.15
C GLN A 640 22.71 -25.50 3.77
N GLY A 641 23.03 -26.44 2.88
CA GLY A 641 22.15 -27.56 2.54
C GLY A 641 21.85 -28.47 3.74
N THR A 642 22.88 -28.77 4.54
CA THR A 642 22.78 -29.51 5.81
C THR A 642 21.84 -28.81 6.80
N TYR A 643 21.98 -27.49 6.98
CA TYR A 643 21.07 -26.70 7.82
C TYR A 643 19.60 -26.78 7.34
N TYR A 644 19.34 -26.76 6.02
CA TYR A 644 17.99 -26.90 5.48
C TYR A 644 17.43 -28.33 5.61
N LEU A 645 18.26 -29.36 5.40
CA LEU A 645 17.87 -30.77 5.62
C LEU A 645 17.50 -31.01 7.09
N LEU A 646 18.34 -30.56 8.03
CA LEU A 646 18.04 -30.64 9.47
C LEU A 646 16.78 -29.87 9.83
N ASN A 647 16.56 -28.69 9.27
CA ASN A 647 15.31 -27.95 9.45
C ASN A 647 14.08 -28.71 8.93
N SER A 648 14.19 -29.41 7.81
CA SER A 648 13.11 -30.22 7.23
C SER A 648 12.77 -31.42 8.12
N LEU A 649 13.79 -32.12 8.65
CA LEU A 649 13.60 -33.19 9.64
C LEU A 649 12.89 -32.67 10.91
N VAL A 650 13.32 -31.52 11.41
CA VAL A 650 12.80 -30.91 12.65
C VAL A 650 11.40 -30.30 12.46
N ASP A 651 10.96 -30.00 11.22
CA ASP A 651 9.58 -29.58 10.93
C ASP A 651 8.54 -30.68 11.22
N HIS A 652 8.96 -31.95 11.35
CA HIS A 652 8.08 -33.08 11.66
C HIS A 652 7.98 -33.41 13.16
N LEU A 653 8.72 -32.70 14.03
CA LEU A 653 8.64 -32.86 15.49
C LEU A 653 7.45 -32.09 16.10
N ARG A 654 6.23 -32.56 15.85
CA ARG A 654 4.96 -31.85 16.12
C ARG A 654 4.28 -32.36 17.39
N TYR A 655 3.13 -33.03 17.28
CA TYR A 655 2.44 -33.70 18.39
C TYR A 655 2.74 -35.21 18.40
N PRO A 656 2.36 -36.01 19.41
CA PRO A 656 2.53 -37.47 19.39
C PRO A 656 1.89 -38.11 18.15
N ASN A 657 2.71 -38.69 17.27
CA ASN A 657 2.32 -39.45 16.08
C ASN A 657 3.54 -40.25 15.57
N SER A 658 3.34 -41.20 14.66
CA SER A 658 4.41 -42.04 14.10
C SER A 658 5.55 -41.24 13.45
N HIS A 659 5.25 -40.17 12.70
CA HIS A 659 6.28 -39.34 12.08
C HIS A 659 7.11 -38.62 13.16
N THR A 660 6.47 -38.01 14.15
CA THR A 660 7.18 -37.32 15.25
C THR A 660 8.06 -38.29 16.05
N TYR A 661 7.61 -39.53 16.29
CA TYR A 661 8.43 -40.58 16.90
C TYR A 661 9.62 -40.98 16.01
N PHE A 662 9.38 -41.26 14.72
CA PHE A 662 10.41 -41.62 13.75
C PHE A 662 11.47 -40.51 13.59
N PHE A 663 11.06 -39.25 13.38
CA PHE A 663 12.00 -38.15 13.21
C PHE A 663 12.75 -37.80 14.51
N SER A 664 12.14 -37.99 15.70
CA SER A 664 12.84 -37.86 16.99
C SER A 664 13.97 -38.90 17.11
N THR A 665 13.63 -40.18 16.93
CA THR A 665 14.59 -41.28 17.04
C THR A 665 15.69 -41.20 15.97
N ALA A 666 15.34 -40.82 14.73
CA ALA A 666 16.30 -40.56 13.66
C ALA A 666 17.27 -39.41 14.00
N LEU A 667 16.78 -38.29 14.51
CA LEU A 667 17.64 -37.15 14.90
C LEU A 667 18.56 -37.49 16.07
N LEU A 668 18.08 -38.23 17.07
CA LEU A 668 18.90 -38.69 18.20
C LEU A 668 19.99 -39.69 17.77
N TYR A 669 19.68 -40.60 16.85
CA TYR A 669 20.67 -41.52 16.26
C TYR A 669 21.70 -40.76 15.41
N LEU A 670 21.26 -39.82 14.55
CA LEU A 670 22.16 -38.97 13.77
C LEU A 670 23.06 -38.12 14.66
N PHE A 671 22.58 -37.64 15.81
CA PHE A 671 23.42 -36.92 16.77
C PHE A 671 24.53 -37.79 17.38
N GLU A 672 24.30 -39.08 17.60
CA GLU A 672 25.35 -39.99 18.09
C GLU A 672 26.39 -40.28 17.00
N GLU A 673 25.92 -40.57 15.79
CA GLU A 673 26.70 -41.12 14.67
C GLU A 673 27.39 -40.11 13.76
N GLN A 674 27.14 -38.80 13.90
CA GLN A 674 27.70 -37.78 13.02
C GLN A 674 28.91 -37.05 13.64
N PRO A 675 29.78 -36.42 12.83
CA PRO A 675 30.86 -35.58 13.34
C PRO A 675 30.32 -34.40 14.17
N GLU A 676 31.14 -33.88 15.09
CA GLU A 676 30.75 -32.82 16.03
C GLU A 676 30.15 -31.57 15.35
N MET A 677 30.65 -31.18 14.18
CA MET A 677 30.08 -30.11 13.35
C MET A 677 28.58 -30.31 13.03
N ILE A 678 28.15 -31.55 12.81
CA ILE A 678 26.73 -31.88 12.57
C ILE A 678 25.96 -31.95 13.89
N LYS A 679 26.59 -32.39 14.98
CA LYS A 679 26.01 -32.37 16.34
C LYS A 679 25.70 -30.94 16.79
N GLU A 680 26.60 -30.01 16.54
CA GLU A 680 26.39 -28.57 16.74
C GLU A 680 25.21 -28.08 15.89
N GLN A 681 25.15 -28.41 14.60
CA GLN A 681 24.04 -27.98 13.74
C GLN A 681 22.68 -28.56 14.17
N ILE A 682 22.60 -29.84 14.55
CA ILE A 682 21.38 -30.44 15.11
C ILE A 682 20.96 -29.66 16.36
N THR A 683 21.90 -29.45 17.29
CA THR A 683 21.65 -28.70 18.54
C THR A 683 21.16 -27.30 18.25
N ARG A 684 21.79 -26.59 17.31
CA ARG A 684 21.42 -25.24 16.88
C ARG A 684 20.00 -25.18 16.30
N VAL A 685 19.63 -26.09 15.40
CA VAL A 685 18.30 -26.10 14.76
C VAL A 685 17.19 -26.41 15.78
N LEU A 686 17.45 -27.27 16.76
CA LEU A 686 16.52 -27.50 17.87
C LEU A 686 16.43 -26.26 18.77
N LEU A 687 17.57 -25.70 19.16
CA LEU A 687 17.66 -24.60 20.13
C LEU A 687 17.11 -23.28 19.59
N GLU A 688 17.38 -22.92 18.33
CA GLU A 688 16.86 -21.68 17.72
C GLU A 688 15.33 -21.66 17.68
N ARG A 689 14.69 -22.84 17.58
CA ARG A 689 13.24 -23.03 17.68
C ARG A 689 12.68 -22.99 19.10
N LEU A 690 13.53 -23.09 20.13
CA LEU A 690 13.13 -23.05 21.54
C LEU A 690 13.42 -21.69 22.22
N ILE A 691 14.44 -20.94 21.76
CA ILE A 691 14.75 -19.59 22.27
C ILE A 691 13.61 -18.58 22.01
N VAL A 692 12.80 -18.80 20.98
CA VAL A 692 11.68 -17.89 20.65
C VAL A 692 10.54 -17.97 21.67
N ASN A 693 9.69 -16.94 21.66
CA ASN A 693 8.42 -16.95 22.40
C ASN A 693 7.53 -18.13 21.97
N ARG A 694 6.75 -18.64 22.94
CA ARG A 694 5.71 -19.67 22.74
C ARG A 694 4.74 -19.31 21.59
N PRO A 695 4.12 -20.33 20.94
CA PRO A 695 4.19 -21.75 21.27
C PRO A 695 5.47 -22.45 20.79
N HIS A 696 5.68 -23.65 21.33
CA HIS A 696 6.75 -24.57 20.94
C HIS A 696 6.11 -25.91 20.58
N PRO A 697 6.48 -26.56 19.45
CA PRO A 697 5.99 -27.89 19.14
C PRO A 697 6.35 -28.91 20.23
N TRP A 698 5.44 -29.81 20.54
CA TRP A 698 5.58 -30.76 21.66
C TRP A 698 6.77 -31.72 21.44
N GLY A 699 6.87 -32.29 20.25
CA GLY A 699 7.93 -33.23 19.87
C GLY A 699 9.30 -32.57 19.84
N LEU A 700 9.38 -31.33 19.36
CA LEU A 700 10.62 -30.54 19.40
C LEU A 700 11.15 -30.43 20.83
N LEU A 701 10.26 -30.14 21.79
CA LEU A 701 10.63 -30.02 23.20
C LEU A 701 11.01 -31.38 23.80
N ALA A 702 10.25 -32.44 23.49
CA ALA A 702 10.53 -33.80 23.95
C ALA A 702 11.89 -34.32 23.43
N THR A 703 12.17 -34.23 22.12
CA THR A 703 13.45 -34.62 21.50
C THR A 703 14.62 -33.83 22.08
N PHE A 704 14.44 -32.53 22.32
CA PHE A 704 15.50 -31.71 22.93
C PHE A 704 15.76 -32.09 24.39
N ILE A 705 14.72 -32.41 25.17
CA ILE A 705 14.84 -32.92 26.54
C ILE A 705 15.55 -34.28 26.55
N GLU A 706 15.20 -35.22 25.67
CA GLU A 706 15.90 -36.51 25.53
C GLU A 706 17.38 -36.33 25.15
N LEU A 707 17.70 -35.37 24.28
CA LEU A 707 19.07 -35.05 23.89
C LEU A 707 19.91 -34.58 25.09
N ILE A 708 19.41 -33.62 25.88
CA ILE A 708 20.17 -33.04 27.00
C ILE A 708 20.09 -33.84 28.31
N LYS A 709 19.23 -34.87 28.38
CA LYS A 709 19.27 -35.90 29.43
C LYS A 709 20.53 -36.77 29.34
N LYS A 710 21.18 -36.87 28.17
CA LYS A 710 22.41 -37.66 27.98
C LYS A 710 23.62 -36.93 28.60
N PRO A 711 24.41 -37.55 29.51
CA PRO A 711 25.58 -36.90 30.12
C PRO A 711 26.61 -36.41 29.09
N THR A 712 26.87 -37.22 28.06
CA THR A 712 27.81 -36.93 26.96
C THR A 712 27.45 -35.69 26.15
N PHE A 713 26.19 -35.21 26.19
CA PHE A 713 25.82 -33.94 25.57
C PHE A 713 26.59 -32.76 26.20
N TRP A 714 26.82 -32.80 27.51
CA TRP A 714 27.44 -31.71 28.27
C TRP A 714 28.97 -31.68 28.17
N GLU A 715 29.56 -32.63 27.46
CA GLU A 715 31.00 -32.80 27.27
C GLU A 715 31.52 -32.13 25.97
N TYR A 716 30.64 -31.81 25.01
CA TYR A 716 31.02 -31.18 23.74
C TYR A 716 31.39 -29.69 23.87
N ASP A 717 32.39 -29.26 23.11
CA ASP A 717 32.94 -27.90 23.18
C ASP A 717 31.90 -26.84 22.78
N PHE A 718 31.03 -27.14 21.80
CA PHE A 718 30.00 -26.21 21.33
C PHE A 718 28.95 -25.84 22.40
N VAL A 719 28.77 -26.66 23.45
CA VAL A 719 27.87 -26.34 24.58
C VAL A 719 28.47 -25.26 25.48
N ARG A 720 29.80 -25.14 25.51
CA ARG A 720 30.55 -24.18 26.37
C ARG A 720 31.33 -23.13 25.56
N CYS A 721 31.06 -23.00 24.26
CA CYS A 721 31.78 -22.10 23.36
C CYS A 721 31.65 -20.61 23.70
N SER A 722 30.64 -20.21 24.50
CA SER A 722 30.57 -18.88 25.10
C SER A 722 29.80 -18.88 26.42
N PRO A 723 30.08 -17.94 27.34
CA PRO A 723 29.37 -17.84 28.62
C PRO A 723 27.86 -17.65 28.48
N ASP A 724 27.38 -17.02 27.41
CA ASP A 724 25.96 -16.77 27.20
C ASP A 724 25.22 -18.01 26.68
N ILE A 725 25.89 -18.85 25.86
CA ILE A 725 25.36 -20.15 25.43
C ILE A 725 25.36 -21.13 26.62
N GLU A 726 26.44 -21.16 27.41
CA GLU A 726 26.51 -21.97 28.63
C GLU A 726 25.37 -21.61 29.59
N ARG A 727 25.19 -20.32 29.92
CA ARG A 727 24.05 -19.81 30.74
C ARG A 727 22.69 -20.20 30.17
N LEU A 728 22.52 -20.19 28.85
CA LEU A 728 21.26 -20.55 28.20
C LEU A 728 20.93 -22.03 28.44
N PHE A 729 21.87 -22.94 28.19
CA PHE A 729 21.69 -24.37 28.47
C PHE A 729 21.51 -24.63 29.97
N ASP A 730 22.23 -23.93 30.83
CA ASP A 730 22.11 -24.02 32.29
C ASP A 730 20.69 -23.64 32.76
N ASN A 731 20.12 -22.57 32.20
CA ASN A 731 18.74 -22.15 32.51
C ASN A 731 17.70 -23.17 32.04
N VAL A 732 17.89 -23.77 30.85
CA VAL A 732 16.99 -24.83 30.36
C VAL A 732 17.11 -26.10 31.21
N SER A 733 18.33 -26.51 31.56
CA SER A 733 18.62 -27.65 32.47
C SER A 733 17.97 -27.47 33.84
N ARG A 734 18.09 -26.26 34.43
CA ARG A 734 17.42 -25.91 35.70
C ARG A 734 15.90 -25.91 35.57
N SER A 735 15.35 -25.49 34.43
CA SER A 735 13.90 -25.54 34.19
C SER A 735 13.40 -26.98 34.18
N ILE A 736 14.10 -27.90 33.51
CA ILE A 736 13.72 -29.33 33.43
C ILE A 736 13.84 -30.00 34.80
N LYS A 737 14.93 -29.74 35.53
CA LYS A 737 15.17 -30.31 36.86
C LYS A 737 14.18 -29.81 37.92
N ARG A 738 13.57 -28.63 37.74
CA ARG A 738 12.57 -28.07 38.66
C ARG A 738 11.17 -28.64 38.48
N THR A 739 10.84 -29.25 37.34
CA THR A 739 9.55 -29.91 37.11
C THR A 739 9.58 -31.42 37.43
N ALA A 740 10.77 -31.96 37.72
CA ALA A 740 10.99 -33.37 38.07
C ALA A 740 11.08 -33.62 39.59
N VAL A 741 10.70 -32.62 40.40
CA VAL A 741 10.61 -32.64 41.87
C VAL A 741 9.26 -32.09 42.28
#